data_AF-A0A1I8IUW3-F1
#
_entry.id   AF-A0A1I8IUW3-F1
#
_cell.length_a   1.000
_cell.length_b   1.000
_cell.length_c   1.000
_cell.angle_alpha   90.00
_cell.angle_beta   90.00
_cell.angle_gamma   90.00
#
_symmetry.space_group_name_H-M   'P 1'
#
loop_
_entity.id
_entity.type
_entity.pdbx_description
1 polymer ?
#
loop_
_entity_poly.entity_id
_entity_poly.type
_entity_poly.pdbx_seq_one_letter_code
_entity_poly.pdbx_strand_id
1 'polypeptide(L)'
;MRRSLTTLQRALAGEVGMSAELDDVAKCLFNGQLPEIWRKLAPATLKSLANWMNHFEKRYQQYSQWVNEEEEPRVMWLSGLHIPESYLTALVQATCRKNGWPLDKSTLYTTVTQWARDEDVNEKAHQGCFVSGLYLEGADWDIENGHLIKQRPKQLITQLPVLKVIPIEAHRLKLQNTFRTPVYVTSQRRNAMGVGLVFEADLATSEHSSHWVLQGLANIFDNMSGHQLVVLSTTTMLAVTNDNFTNPEETEIVEIRVIDALIGCFLCLFVTVTVFGNSLVILAVIREHYLRTITNYFIVSLALADLLMGLVVMPFSVISYVTREHWLFGPIWCDLWHAFDVLSTTASILNLCMIAVERYWAIENPISYPSRVTKRRCLLLVSAVWICSCCISFPAIAWWRATSPPSPRHVCSFTGDPVYLICSSLVSFYAPLLVMVFVYCKIYRTATQLVRSWQAGAKVLHCHGMPTSAGNGRSPGSGGSGGGGTVVLANSSRSSRVGGIARRFRSLGVRKKLARFSREQRAAKTLGIVMGIFIACWLPFFICNIVLAINSEALGDHAAKVMTIVTWLGYINSSINPGIYAHSMRDFRRAFIKLLNCPRCRRRCRRCYRSCRRGVGGDSDGGAANTAVMTAGSQWHHNGRPNLDQATHRGGMSGGITIASPNADHFGVEAGELLRSPLRARCSQAAGRLSSYQQLPASASSQQQSPLEPQPPPSPIYVCNFAFSEQHQGLVLD
;
A
#
# COMPACT_ATOMS: atom_id res chain seq x y z
N MET A 1 5.10 2.29 35.32
CA MET A 1 3.78 2.72 34.81
C MET A 1 3.35 4.07 35.40
N ARG A 2 2.33 4.20 36.27
CA ARG A 2 1.72 5.52 36.63
C ARG A 2 2.74 6.62 36.95
N ARG A 3 3.64 6.41 37.93
CA ARG A 3 4.68 7.40 38.30
C ARG A 3 5.55 7.84 37.11
N SER A 4 6.11 6.88 36.36
CA SER A 4 7.00 7.18 35.22
C SER A 4 6.27 7.89 34.07
N LEU A 5 4.99 7.59 33.85
CA LEU A 5 4.17 8.29 32.84
C LEU A 5 3.91 9.74 33.24
N THR A 6 3.52 9.98 34.51
CA THR A 6 3.31 11.35 35.02
C THR A 6 4.61 12.16 34.99
N THR A 7 5.76 11.57 35.34
CA THR A 7 7.06 12.27 35.25
C THR A 7 7.45 12.55 33.79
N LEU A 8 7.22 11.62 32.86
CA LEU A 8 7.49 11.85 31.44
C LEU A 8 6.62 12.98 30.88
N GLN A 9 5.31 13.00 31.19
CA GLN A 9 4.42 14.08 30.77
C GLN A 9 4.91 15.46 31.24
N ARG A 10 5.37 15.55 32.49
CA ARG A 10 5.94 16.77 33.08
C ARG A 10 7.30 17.15 32.46
N ALA A 11 8.12 16.17 32.09
CA ALA A 11 9.38 16.41 31.38
C ALA A 11 9.15 16.93 29.94
N LEU A 12 8.17 16.38 29.24
CA LEU A 12 7.74 16.87 27.91
C LEU A 12 7.12 18.27 27.97
N ALA A 13 6.51 18.64 29.10
CA ALA A 13 6.05 20.01 29.38
C ALA A 13 7.18 20.98 29.83
N GLY A 14 8.41 20.50 30.01
CA GLY A 14 9.55 21.30 30.46
C GLY A 14 9.62 21.57 31.97
N GLU A 15 8.72 20.98 32.78
CA GLU A 15 8.72 21.13 34.25
C GLU A 15 9.84 20.33 34.95
N VAL A 16 10.38 19.31 34.29
CA VAL A 16 11.34 18.34 34.85
C VAL A 16 12.41 18.03 33.80
N GLY A 17 13.66 17.90 34.22
CA GLY A 17 14.75 17.49 33.33
C GLY A 17 14.55 16.08 32.78
N MET A 18 14.79 15.90 31.47
CA MET A 18 14.67 14.60 30.81
C MET A 18 15.84 13.69 31.23
N SER A 19 15.56 12.63 32.00
CA SER A 19 16.56 11.61 32.35
C SER A 19 16.64 10.51 31.29
N ALA A 20 17.75 9.76 31.27
CA ALA A 20 17.90 8.60 30.38
C ALA A 20 16.80 7.54 30.58
N GLU A 21 16.24 7.41 31.78
CA GLU A 21 15.12 6.50 32.08
C GLU A 21 13.79 7.01 31.48
N LEU A 22 13.58 8.33 31.42
CA LEU A 22 12.40 8.93 30.80
C LEU A 22 12.51 8.91 29.27
N ASP A 23 13.73 9.03 28.74
CA ASP A 23 14.07 8.89 27.32
C ASP A 23 13.92 7.43 26.82
N ASP A 24 14.33 6.43 27.61
CA ASP A 24 13.99 5.02 27.38
C ASP A 24 12.47 4.82 27.30
N VAL A 25 11.73 5.30 28.31
CA VAL A 25 10.27 5.20 28.33
C VAL A 25 9.64 5.89 27.11
N ALA A 26 10.08 7.10 26.75
CA ALA A 26 9.55 7.81 25.59
C ALA A 26 9.81 7.04 24.28
N LYS A 27 11.02 6.54 24.07
CA LYS A 27 11.42 5.78 22.88
C LYS A 27 10.71 4.43 22.81
N CYS A 28 10.62 3.69 23.91
CA CYS A 28 9.93 2.41 23.94
C CYS A 28 8.42 2.57 23.72
N LEU A 29 7.77 3.58 24.35
CA LEU A 29 6.36 3.88 24.10
C LEU A 29 6.10 4.23 22.63
N PHE A 30 6.92 5.11 22.04
CA PHE A 30 6.82 5.49 20.62
C PHE A 30 7.01 4.30 19.66
N ASN A 31 7.94 3.39 19.98
CA ASN A 31 8.24 2.20 19.17
C ASN A 31 7.34 0.99 19.48
N GLY A 32 6.34 1.11 20.37
CA GLY A 32 5.46 0.00 20.76
C GLY A 32 6.17 -1.13 21.53
N GLN A 33 7.27 -0.82 22.21
CA GLN A 33 8.10 -1.75 23.00
C GLN A 33 7.89 -1.53 24.51
N LEU A 34 8.15 -2.57 25.32
CA LEU A 34 8.08 -2.49 26.77
C LEU A 34 9.32 -1.76 27.33
N PRO A 35 9.18 -0.60 28.03
CA PRO A 35 10.30 0.12 28.63
C PRO A 35 11.06 -0.71 29.66
N GLU A 36 12.36 -0.50 29.79
CA GLU A 36 13.22 -1.37 30.59
C GLU A 36 12.93 -1.26 32.09
N ILE A 37 12.57 -0.06 32.56
CA ILE A 37 12.11 0.16 33.94
C ILE A 37 10.76 -0.52 34.27
N TRP A 38 10.01 -1.02 33.27
CA TRP A 38 8.80 -1.81 33.48
C TRP A 38 9.07 -3.30 33.27
N ARG A 39 9.95 -3.66 32.32
CA ARG A 39 10.43 -5.04 32.10
C ARG A 39 11.03 -5.63 33.38
N LYS A 40 11.84 -4.86 34.11
CA LYS A 40 12.42 -5.23 35.43
C LYS A 40 11.40 -5.49 36.54
N LEU A 41 10.13 -5.13 36.34
CA LEU A 41 9.03 -5.32 37.29
C LEU A 41 7.95 -6.28 36.73
N ALA A 42 8.22 -6.92 35.59
CA ALA A 42 7.35 -7.87 34.93
C ALA A 42 8.01 -9.26 34.87
N PRO A 43 7.23 -10.34 34.73
CA PRO A 43 7.78 -11.65 34.39
C PRO A 43 8.50 -11.59 33.04
N ALA A 44 9.53 -12.42 32.87
CA ALA A 44 10.34 -12.45 31.65
C ALA A 44 9.45 -12.61 30.41
N THR A 45 9.57 -11.68 29.47
CA THR A 45 8.64 -11.60 28.33
C THR A 45 9.24 -10.93 27.11
N LEU A 46 8.77 -11.39 25.95
CA LEU A 46 9.15 -10.96 24.60
C LEU A 46 8.01 -10.20 23.90
N LYS A 47 6.89 -9.97 24.60
CA LYS A 47 5.70 -9.27 24.08
C LYS A 47 5.99 -7.80 23.73
N SER A 48 5.33 -7.32 22.67
CA SER A 48 5.18 -5.89 22.37
C SER A 48 4.37 -5.19 23.47
N LEU A 49 4.43 -3.85 23.53
CA LEU A 49 3.77 -3.05 24.55
C LEU A 49 2.25 -3.32 24.63
N ALA A 50 1.57 -3.39 23.48
CA ALA A 50 0.12 -3.64 23.42
C ALA A 50 -0.23 -5.05 23.94
N ASN A 51 0.48 -6.08 23.46
CA ASN A 51 0.27 -7.46 23.91
C ASN A 51 0.62 -7.63 25.39
N TRP A 52 1.63 -6.90 25.88
CA TRP A 52 2.00 -6.87 27.29
C TRP A 52 0.95 -6.16 28.15
N MET A 53 0.34 -5.06 27.69
CA MET A 53 -0.76 -4.39 28.40
C MET A 53 -1.98 -5.30 28.56
N ASN A 54 -2.40 -5.99 27.50
CA ASN A 54 -3.51 -6.96 27.58
C ASN A 54 -3.19 -8.11 28.55
N HIS A 55 -1.94 -8.58 28.55
CA HIS A 55 -1.47 -9.61 29.47
C HIS A 55 -1.28 -9.11 30.92
N PHE A 56 -0.99 -7.82 31.11
CA PHE A 56 -0.95 -7.18 32.42
C PHE A 56 -2.37 -7.04 32.98
N GLU A 57 -3.34 -6.70 32.14
CA GLU A 57 -4.75 -6.55 32.52
C GLU A 57 -5.39 -7.89 32.90
N LYS A 58 -5.29 -8.95 32.07
CA LYS A 58 -5.78 -10.29 32.48
C LYS A 58 -5.09 -10.80 33.76
N ARG A 59 -3.82 -10.43 33.99
CA ARG A 59 -3.07 -10.77 35.22
C ARG A 59 -3.63 -10.00 36.43
N TYR A 60 -3.88 -8.70 36.27
CA TYR A 60 -4.48 -7.86 37.32
C TYR A 60 -5.88 -8.37 37.68
N GLN A 61 -6.68 -8.76 36.70
CA GLN A 61 -8.00 -9.36 36.90
C GLN A 61 -7.92 -10.69 37.68
N GLN A 62 -7.07 -11.65 37.26
CA GLN A 62 -6.89 -12.92 37.98
C GLN A 62 -6.46 -12.71 39.44
N TYR A 63 -5.49 -11.83 39.69
CA TYR A 63 -5.07 -11.53 41.07
C TYR A 63 -6.14 -10.79 41.88
N SER A 64 -6.92 -9.90 41.24
CA SER A 64 -8.01 -9.19 41.93
C SER A 64 -9.15 -10.12 42.30
N GLN A 65 -9.55 -11.03 41.41
CA GLN A 65 -10.55 -12.07 41.68
C GLN A 65 -10.09 -12.98 42.82
N TRP A 66 -8.89 -13.56 42.72
CA TRP A 66 -8.34 -14.47 43.74
C TRP A 66 -8.20 -13.79 45.14
N VAL A 67 -7.88 -12.49 45.19
CA VAL A 67 -7.82 -11.73 46.45
C VAL A 67 -9.20 -11.37 46.99
N ASN A 68 -10.17 -11.02 46.13
CA ASN A 68 -11.49 -10.55 46.56
C ASN A 68 -12.47 -11.69 46.87
N GLU A 69 -12.33 -12.85 46.22
CA GLU A 69 -13.19 -14.03 46.39
C GLU A 69 -12.63 -14.98 47.49
N GLU A 70 -11.41 -14.72 47.98
CA GLU A 70 -10.61 -15.55 48.90
C GLU A 70 -10.38 -17.03 48.48
N GLU A 71 -10.86 -17.42 47.29
CA GLU A 71 -10.82 -18.80 46.79
C GLU A 71 -9.93 -18.95 45.54
N GLU A 72 -9.34 -20.14 45.36
CA GLU A 72 -8.49 -20.42 44.20
C GLU A 72 -9.33 -20.56 42.90
N PRO A 73 -8.93 -19.92 41.78
CA PRO A 73 -9.59 -20.07 40.48
C PRO A 73 -9.76 -21.52 40.03
N ARG A 74 -10.89 -21.85 39.39
CA ARG A 74 -11.18 -23.21 38.86
C ARG A 74 -10.11 -23.72 37.90
N VAL A 75 -9.56 -22.81 37.08
CA VAL A 75 -8.41 -23.02 36.20
C VAL A 75 -7.43 -21.88 36.45
N MET A 76 -6.20 -22.20 36.82
CA MET A 76 -5.14 -21.23 37.07
C MET A 76 -4.47 -20.84 35.74
N TRP A 77 -4.54 -19.57 35.35
CA TRP A 77 -3.77 -19.10 34.19
C TRP A 77 -2.29 -18.94 34.60
N LEU A 78 -1.53 -20.03 34.42
CA LEU A 78 -0.21 -20.23 35.00
C LEU A 78 0.85 -19.29 34.39
N SER A 79 0.76 -19.03 33.09
CA SER A 79 1.57 -17.99 32.40
C SER A 79 1.19 -16.56 32.81
N GLY A 80 0.04 -16.37 33.46
CA GLY A 80 -0.33 -15.12 34.12
C GLY A 80 0.47 -14.80 35.37
N LEU A 81 0.96 -15.81 36.11
CA LEU A 81 1.62 -15.63 37.41
C LEU A 81 2.99 -14.94 37.29
N HIS A 82 3.47 -14.34 38.39
CA HIS A 82 4.79 -13.72 38.42
C HIS A 82 5.94 -14.72 38.62
N ILE A 83 5.72 -15.74 39.46
CA ILE A 83 6.67 -16.84 39.72
C ILE A 83 5.86 -18.15 39.76
N PRO A 84 5.49 -18.73 38.60
CA PRO A 84 4.68 -19.94 38.52
C PRO A 84 5.29 -21.15 39.24
N GLU A 85 6.62 -21.22 39.33
CA GLU A 85 7.36 -22.22 40.10
C GLU A 85 6.97 -22.20 41.60
N SER A 86 6.73 -21.02 42.18
CA SER A 86 6.34 -20.89 43.58
C SER A 86 4.92 -21.40 43.84
N TYR A 87 4.00 -21.18 42.89
CA TYR A 87 2.65 -21.72 42.95
C TYR A 87 2.66 -23.26 42.84
N LEU A 88 3.37 -23.81 41.86
CA LEU A 88 3.54 -25.26 41.72
C LEU A 88 4.19 -25.89 42.97
N THR A 89 5.19 -25.23 43.57
CA THR A 89 5.80 -25.66 44.82
C THR A 89 4.80 -25.65 45.98
N ALA A 90 3.95 -24.61 46.09
CA ALA A 90 2.91 -24.53 47.11
C ALA A 90 1.84 -25.61 46.94
N LEU A 91 1.41 -25.91 45.70
CA LEU A 91 0.47 -26.99 45.37
C LEU A 91 0.98 -28.36 45.82
N VAL A 92 2.25 -28.67 45.57
CA VAL A 92 2.90 -29.89 46.06
C VAL A 92 2.90 -29.90 47.59
N GLN A 93 3.40 -28.85 48.25
CA GLN A 93 3.44 -28.78 49.72
C GLN A 93 2.06 -28.93 50.38
N ALA A 94 1.02 -28.29 49.84
CA ALA A 94 -0.35 -28.40 50.32
C ALA A 94 -0.88 -29.84 50.17
N THR A 95 -0.64 -30.47 49.02
CA THR A 95 -1.05 -31.86 48.77
C THR A 95 -0.29 -32.86 49.66
N CYS A 96 1.01 -32.66 49.87
CA CYS A 96 1.80 -33.48 50.79
C CYS A 96 1.28 -33.38 52.22
N ARG A 97 0.95 -32.18 52.72
CA ARG A 97 0.35 -31.97 54.05
C ARG A 97 -1.03 -32.63 54.16
N LYS A 98 -1.88 -32.49 53.14
CA LYS A 98 -3.24 -33.07 53.09
C LYS A 98 -3.22 -34.61 53.12
N ASN A 99 -2.24 -35.22 52.44
CA ASN A 99 -2.18 -36.67 52.24
C ASN A 99 -1.14 -37.39 53.13
N GLY A 100 -0.39 -36.67 53.97
CA GLY A 100 0.67 -37.22 54.81
C GLY A 100 1.92 -37.67 54.06
N TRP A 101 2.19 -37.14 52.87
CA TRP A 101 3.29 -37.60 52.00
C TRP A 101 4.63 -36.91 52.29
N PRO A 102 5.76 -37.64 52.20
CA PRO A 102 7.10 -37.06 52.23
C PRO A 102 7.36 -36.17 50.99
N LEU A 103 7.76 -34.92 51.23
CA LEU A 103 7.99 -33.93 50.18
C LEU A 103 9.17 -34.31 49.26
N ASP A 104 10.21 -34.93 49.82
CA ASP A 104 11.40 -35.45 49.12
C ASP A 104 11.10 -36.61 48.15
N LYS A 105 9.94 -37.26 48.28
CA LYS A 105 9.50 -38.37 47.41
C LYS A 105 8.25 -38.03 46.61
N SER A 106 7.86 -36.75 46.59
CA SER A 106 6.71 -36.24 45.86
C SER A 106 7.16 -35.53 44.59
N THR A 107 6.49 -35.80 43.48
CA THR A 107 6.72 -35.19 42.16
C THR A 107 5.42 -34.61 41.62
N LEU A 108 5.52 -33.78 40.59
CA LEU A 108 4.40 -33.51 39.71
C LEU A 108 4.30 -34.62 38.64
N TYR A 109 3.07 -34.85 38.20
CA TYR A 109 2.67 -35.53 36.98
C TYR A 109 1.64 -34.64 36.28
N THR A 110 1.61 -34.63 34.94
CA THR A 110 0.59 -33.88 34.19
C THR A 110 -0.17 -34.73 33.19
N THR A 111 -1.42 -34.38 32.94
CA THR A 111 -2.23 -34.96 31.86
C THR A 111 -3.05 -33.87 31.19
N VAL A 112 -3.13 -33.90 29.85
CA VAL A 112 -3.92 -32.94 29.07
C VAL A 112 -5.38 -33.36 29.10
N THR A 113 -6.29 -32.41 29.30
CA THR A 113 -7.74 -32.68 29.33
C THR A 113 -8.36 -32.50 27.94
N GLN A 114 -9.63 -32.91 27.79
CA GLN A 114 -10.42 -32.67 26.59
C GLN A 114 -10.95 -31.23 26.49
N TRP A 115 -10.81 -30.41 27.54
CA TRP A 115 -11.26 -29.02 27.56
C TRP A 115 -10.29 -28.11 26.80
N ALA A 116 -10.76 -27.53 25.70
CA ALA A 116 -9.95 -26.66 24.85
C ALA A 116 -9.77 -25.25 25.45
N ARG A 117 -10.71 -24.79 26.28
CA ARG A 117 -10.69 -23.47 26.94
C ARG A 117 -10.79 -23.60 28.46
N ASP A 118 -10.34 -22.56 29.16
CA ASP A 118 -10.52 -22.37 30.60
C ASP A 118 -12.00 -22.17 30.98
N GLU A 119 -12.82 -21.63 30.06
CA GLU A 119 -14.27 -21.45 30.22
C GLU A 119 -15.07 -22.77 30.28
N ASP A 120 -14.59 -23.83 29.62
CA ASP A 120 -15.31 -25.12 29.51
C ASP A 120 -15.29 -25.91 30.85
N VAL A 121 -14.38 -25.55 31.76
CA VAL A 121 -14.08 -26.30 32.99
C VAL A 121 -15.01 -25.88 34.12
N ASN A 122 -16.09 -26.65 34.28
CA ASN A 122 -17.12 -26.31 35.26
C ASN A 122 -16.80 -26.72 36.71
N GLU A 123 -15.96 -27.75 36.90
CA GLU A 123 -15.58 -28.33 38.20
C GLU A 123 -14.21 -27.84 38.72
N LYS A 124 -13.92 -28.05 40.01
CA LYS A 124 -12.57 -27.92 40.57
C LYS A 124 -11.90 -29.29 40.68
N ALA A 125 -10.58 -29.33 40.44
CA ALA A 125 -9.83 -30.59 40.50
C ALA A 125 -9.83 -31.19 41.91
N HIS A 126 -10.40 -32.39 42.08
CA HIS A 126 -10.39 -33.12 43.36
C HIS A 126 -8.98 -33.37 43.95
N GLN A 127 -7.97 -33.45 43.08
CA GLN A 127 -6.55 -33.54 43.41
C GLN A 127 -5.74 -32.78 42.34
N GLY A 128 -4.77 -31.99 42.78
CA GLY A 128 -4.00 -31.10 41.90
C GLY A 128 -4.77 -29.86 41.50
N CYS A 129 -4.40 -29.24 40.39
CA CYS A 129 -5.12 -28.10 39.79
C CYS A 129 -5.28 -28.27 38.27
N PHE A 130 -6.17 -27.47 37.68
CA PHE A 130 -6.23 -27.25 36.25
C PHE A 130 -5.46 -25.98 35.90
N VAL A 131 -4.68 -25.97 34.82
CA VAL A 131 -3.91 -24.81 34.37
C VAL A 131 -4.11 -24.50 32.89
N SER A 132 -4.12 -23.22 32.54
CA SER A 132 -4.25 -22.72 31.16
C SER A 132 -3.08 -21.82 30.75
N GLY A 133 -3.00 -21.54 29.44
CA GLY A 133 -2.01 -20.61 28.87
C GLY A 133 -0.64 -21.23 28.60
N LEU A 134 -0.59 -22.53 28.26
CA LEU A 134 0.59 -23.19 27.70
C LEU A 134 0.45 -23.31 26.17
N TYR A 135 1.59 -23.28 25.47
CA TYR A 135 1.66 -23.41 24.03
C TYR A 135 2.77 -24.39 23.60
N LEU A 136 2.47 -25.27 22.65
CA LEU A 136 3.39 -26.25 22.07
C LEU A 136 4.18 -25.64 20.91
N GLU A 137 5.50 -25.84 20.93
CA GLU A 137 6.43 -25.61 19.82
C GLU A 137 7.05 -26.96 19.41
N GLY A 138 7.18 -27.24 18.11
CA GLY A 138 7.75 -28.49 17.58
C GLY A 138 6.76 -29.66 17.42
N ALA A 139 5.50 -29.51 17.82
CA ALA A 139 4.42 -30.49 17.58
C ALA A 139 3.06 -29.80 17.47
N ASP A 140 2.02 -30.62 17.36
CA ASP A 140 0.62 -30.26 17.56
C ASP A 140 -0.03 -31.29 18.52
N TRP A 141 -1.22 -31.02 19.05
CA TRP A 141 -1.91 -31.92 20.00
C TRP A 141 -3.24 -32.42 19.44
N ASP A 142 -3.47 -33.72 19.53
CA ASP A 142 -4.75 -34.35 19.19
C ASP A 142 -5.65 -34.42 20.43
N ILE A 143 -6.80 -33.72 20.38
CA ILE A 143 -7.79 -33.67 21.47
C ILE A 143 -8.66 -34.93 21.49
N GLU A 144 -8.89 -35.57 20.34
CA GLU A 144 -9.72 -36.78 20.22
C GLU A 144 -8.95 -38.02 20.67
N ASN A 145 -7.70 -38.17 20.22
CA ASN A 145 -6.82 -39.29 20.57
C ASN A 145 -5.96 -39.04 21.82
N GLY A 146 -5.90 -37.80 22.31
CA GLY A 146 -5.23 -37.44 23.56
C GLY A 146 -3.71 -37.60 23.52
N HIS A 147 -3.04 -37.31 22.41
CA HIS A 147 -1.59 -37.45 22.27
C HIS A 147 -0.90 -36.41 21.37
N LEU A 148 0.43 -36.34 21.46
CA LEU A 148 1.28 -35.55 20.57
C LEU A 148 1.25 -36.07 19.12
N ILE A 149 1.01 -35.15 18.17
CA ILE A 149 1.02 -35.38 16.73
C ILE A 149 2.00 -34.41 16.02
N LYS A 150 2.35 -34.71 14.77
CA LYS A 150 3.31 -33.92 14.00
C LYS A 150 2.75 -32.54 13.67
N GLN A 151 3.58 -31.50 13.81
CA GLN A 151 3.16 -30.10 13.66
C GLN A 151 2.58 -29.82 12.26
N ARG A 152 1.46 -29.07 12.21
CA ARG A 152 0.78 -28.75 10.93
C ARG A 152 1.61 -27.75 10.11
N PRO A 153 1.72 -27.92 8.77
CA PRO A 153 2.44 -26.98 7.93
C PRO A 153 1.96 -25.53 8.09
N LYS A 154 2.91 -24.60 8.27
CA LYS A 154 2.70 -23.16 8.51
C LYS A 154 2.15 -22.77 9.89
N GLN A 155 1.98 -23.71 10.82
CA GLN A 155 1.56 -23.45 12.21
C GLN A 155 2.75 -23.66 13.16
N LEU A 156 3.49 -22.59 13.47
CA LEU A 156 4.74 -22.67 14.25
C LEU A 156 4.54 -23.06 15.72
N ILE A 157 3.39 -22.67 16.30
CA ILE A 157 3.03 -22.86 17.70
C ILE A 157 1.52 -23.16 17.78
N THR A 158 1.11 -24.12 18.61
CA THR A 158 -0.31 -24.39 18.94
C THR A 158 -0.59 -24.10 20.42
N GLN A 159 -1.81 -23.69 20.77
CA GLN A 159 -2.26 -23.65 22.16
C GLN A 159 -2.50 -25.07 22.70
N LEU A 160 -1.93 -25.40 23.85
CA LEU A 160 -2.23 -26.65 24.54
C LEU A 160 -3.64 -26.54 25.18
N PRO A 161 -4.49 -27.60 25.15
CA PRO A 161 -5.71 -27.66 25.94
C PRO A 161 -5.43 -27.52 27.45
N VAL A 162 -6.48 -27.39 28.27
CA VAL A 162 -6.32 -27.26 29.72
C VAL A 162 -5.55 -28.46 30.28
N LEU A 163 -4.46 -28.19 30.98
CA LEU A 163 -3.55 -29.19 31.52
C LEU A 163 -3.90 -29.43 33.00
N LYS A 164 -4.07 -30.70 33.40
CA LYS A 164 -4.25 -31.07 34.80
C LYS A 164 -2.89 -31.39 35.42
N VAL A 165 -2.53 -30.67 36.48
CA VAL A 165 -1.25 -30.82 37.19
C VAL A 165 -1.50 -31.49 38.54
N ILE A 166 -0.94 -32.68 38.73
CA ILE A 166 -1.27 -33.58 39.84
C ILE A 166 0.01 -33.90 40.64
N PRO A 167 0.13 -33.46 41.90
CA PRO A 167 1.15 -33.96 42.81
C PRO A 167 0.91 -35.44 43.16
N ILE A 168 1.96 -36.25 43.11
CA ILE A 168 1.94 -37.70 43.34
C ILE A 168 3.26 -38.18 43.97
N GLU A 169 3.22 -39.22 44.80
CA GLU A 169 4.46 -39.88 45.25
C GLU A 169 5.18 -40.57 44.09
N ALA A 170 6.46 -40.27 43.88
CA ALA A 170 7.23 -40.71 42.72
C ALA A 170 7.29 -42.24 42.54
N HIS A 171 7.19 -43.01 43.63
CA HIS A 171 7.16 -44.48 43.58
C HIS A 171 5.87 -45.05 42.95
N ARG A 172 4.80 -44.25 42.85
CA ARG A 172 3.52 -44.64 42.24
C ARG A 172 3.41 -44.24 40.77
N LEU A 173 4.27 -43.31 40.32
CA LEU A 173 4.25 -42.78 38.97
C LEU A 173 4.88 -43.78 37.99
N LYS A 174 4.03 -44.53 37.27
CA LYS A 174 4.43 -45.45 36.20
C LYS A 174 3.98 -44.91 34.86
N LEU A 175 4.89 -44.22 34.17
CA LEU A 175 4.64 -43.68 32.84
C LEU A 175 4.98 -44.70 31.75
N GLN A 176 4.10 -44.79 30.76
CA GLN A 176 4.32 -45.49 29.49
C GLN A 176 3.89 -44.54 28.37
N ASN A 177 4.47 -44.65 27.17
CA ASN A 177 4.06 -43.88 25.99
C ASN A 177 3.88 -42.38 26.27
N THR A 178 4.83 -41.81 27.02
CA THR A 178 4.80 -40.44 27.55
C THR A 178 6.13 -39.77 27.27
N PHE A 179 6.11 -38.57 26.68
CA PHE A 179 7.27 -37.72 26.49
C PHE A 179 7.28 -36.60 27.54
N ARG A 180 8.39 -36.47 28.26
CA ARG A 180 8.55 -35.40 29.24
C ARG A 180 9.03 -34.12 28.55
N THR A 181 8.16 -33.11 28.56
CA THR A 181 8.28 -31.88 27.77
C THR A 181 8.73 -30.72 28.67
N PRO A 182 9.84 -30.03 28.37
CA PRO A 182 10.26 -28.88 29.16
C PRO A 182 9.28 -27.71 28.97
N VAL A 183 8.92 -27.04 30.07
CA VAL A 183 8.04 -25.86 30.08
C VAL A 183 8.88 -24.60 30.34
N TYR A 184 8.98 -23.72 29.34
CA TYR A 184 9.76 -22.49 29.43
C TYR A 184 8.89 -21.24 29.64
N VAL A 185 9.45 -20.23 30.30
CA VAL A 185 8.79 -18.92 30.44
C VAL A 185 8.65 -18.24 29.08
N THR A 186 9.65 -18.34 28.20
CA THR A 186 9.62 -17.75 26.84
C THR A 186 10.28 -18.66 25.81
N SER A 187 10.07 -18.38 24.51
CA SER A 187 10.73 -19.09 23.40
C SER A 187 12.24 -18.83 23.27
N GLN A 188 12.84 -17.94 24.07
CA GLN A 188 14.30 -17.93 24.27
C GLN A 188 14.79 -19.11 25.16
N ARG A 189 13.86 -19.93 25.67
CA ARG A 189 14.09 -21.16 26.43
C ARG A 189 14.97 -20.90 27.68
N ARG A 190 15.91 -21.79 27.99
CA ARG A 190 16.76 -21.72 29.18
C ARG A 190 18.12 -21.10 28.84
N ASN A 191 18.52 -20.06 29.56
CA ASN A 191 19.83 -19.44 29.38
C ASN A 191 20.96 -20.23 30.08
N ALA A 192 22.22 -19.84 29.85
CA ALA A 192 23.39 -20.53 30.42
C ALA A 192 23.45 -20.52 31.96
N MET A 193 22.81 -19.54 32.63
CA MET A 193 22.64 -19.48 34.09
C MET A 193 21.49 -20.37 34.59
N GLY A 194 20.83 -21.11 33.69
CA GLY A 194 19.74 -22.03 34.01
C GLY A 194 18.36 -21.39 34.16
N VAL A 195 18.23 -20.08 33.97
CA VAL A 195 16.98 -19.32 34.10
C VAL A 195 16.11 -19.50 32.85
N GLY A 196 14.79 -19.62 33.03
CA GLY A 196 13.81 -19.67 31.94
C GLY A 196 13.08 -21.01 31.77
N LEU A 197 13.55 -22.08 32.44
CA LEU A 197 12.81 -23.34 32.62
C LEU A 197 11.99 -23.27 33.92
N VAL A 198 10.71 -23.64 33.85
CA VAL A 198 9.75 -23.57 34.98
C VAL A 198 9.57 -24.95 35.61
N PHE A 199 9.13 -25.92 34.80
CA PHE A 199 8.96 -27.31 35.20
C PHE A 199 9.00 -28.22 33.97
N GLU A 200 8.81 -29.52 34.15
CA GLU A 200 8.69 -30.49 33.06
C GLU A 200 7.27 -31.09 33.08
N ALA A 201 6.59 -31.07 31.93
CA ALA A 201 5.22 -31.58 31.76
C ALA A 201 5.22 -32.91 31.00
N ASP A 202 4.61 -33.92 31.58
CA ASP A 202 4.37 -35.22 30.94
C ASP A 202 3.24 -35.10 29.90
N LEU A 203 3.52 -35.49 28.66
CA LEU A 203 2.59 -35.49 27.52
C LEU A 203 2.54 -36.87 26.85
N ALA A 204 1.35 -37.41 26.60
CA ALA A 204 1.20 -38.72 25.96
C ALA A 204 1.63 -38.70 24.47
N THR A 205 2.17 -39.82 23.98
CA THR A 205 2.64 -39.96 22.60
C THR A 205 2.67 -41.41 22.12
N SER A 206 2.38 -41.62 20.83
CA SER A 206 2.55 -42.89 20.12
C SER A 206 3.96 -43.05 19.50
N GLU A 207 4.73 -41.96 19.39
CA GLU A 207 6.05 -41.92 18.76
C GLU A 207 7.17 -42.04 19.81
N HIS A 208 8.33 -42.60 19.42
CA HIS A 208 9.47 -42.72 20.33
C HIS A 208 10.01 -41.33 20.75
N SER A 209 10.52 -41.22 21.98
CA SER A 209 10.96 -39.95 22.59
C SER A 209 11.98 -39.17 21.74
N SER A 210 12.88 -39.86 21.04
CA SER A 210 13.86 -39.24 20.14
C SER A 210 13.21 -38.46 18.98
N HIS A 211 11.99 -38.77 18.57
CA HIS A 211 11.26 -38.01 17.54
C HIS A 211 11.04 -36.57 18.01
N TRP A 212 10.52 -36.39 19.22
CA TRP A 212 10.18 -35.08 19.78
C TRP A 212 11.42 -34.28 20.17
N VAL A 213 12.49 -34.95 20.61
CA VAL A 213 13.81 -34.30 20.80
C VAL A 213 14.35 -33.73 19.49
N LEU A 214 14.24 -34.47 18.38
CA LEU A 214 14.69 -34.03 17.06
C LEU A 214 13.80 -32.94 16.44
N GLN A 215 12.51 -32.88 16.79
CA GLN A 215 11.62 -31.74 16.47
C GLN A 215 11.84 -30.52 17.41
N GLY A 216 12.68 -30.66 18.44
CA GLY A 216 12.93 -29.59 19.41
C GLY A 216 11.74 -29.28 20.33
N LEU A 217 10.86 -30.25 20.60
CA LEU A 217 9.60 -30.07 21.33
C LEU A 217 9.77 -29.27 22.63
N ALA A 218 8.91 -28.27 22.84
CA ALA A 218 8.78 -27.58 24.11
C ALA A 218 7.36 -27.06 24.36
N ASN A 219 7.04 -26.89 25.64
CA ASN A 219 5.92 -26.08 26.11
C ASN A 219 6.43 -24.69 26.48
N ILE A 220 5.65 -23.64 26.19
CA ILE A 220 6.05 -22.25 26.42
C ILE A 220 4.87 -21.44 26.99
N PHE A 221 5.15 -20.60 27.98
CA PHE A 221 4.19 -19.64 28.55
C PHE A 221 4.06 -18.37 27.71
N ASP A 222 5.18 -17.73 27.35
CA ASP A 222 5.17 -16.58 26.46
C ASP A 222 5.14 -16.98 24.98
N ASN A 223 3.92 -17.17 24.50
CA ASN A 223 3.57 -17.24 23.09
C ASN A 223 4.06 -15.97 22.34
N MET A 224 5.02 -16.15 21.42
CA MET A 224 5.35 -15.19 20.36
C MET A 224 4.23 -15.09 19.31
N SER A 225 3.40 -16.13 19.22
CA SER A 225 2.26 -16.30 18.31
C SER A 225 1.04 -15.40 18.62
N GLY A 226 1.29 -14.15 19.02
CA GLY A 226 0.45 -13.01 18.63
C GLY A 226 0.35 -12.91 17.09
N HIS A 227 1.25 -13.60 16.38
CA HIS A 227 1.02 -14.13 15.04
C HIS A 227 -0.10 -15.19 14.96
N GLN A 228 -1.30 -14.91 15.50
CA GLN A 228 -2.55 -15.53 15.04
C GLN A 228 -2.89 -14.96 13.65
N LEU A 229 -2.03 -15.27 12.68
CA LEU A 229 -2.00 -14.69 11.33
C LEU A 229 -2.23 -13.16 11.28
N VAL A 230 -1.69 -12.41 12.26
CA VAL A 230 -1.61 -10.94 12.20
C VAL A 230 -0.60 -10.55 11.12
N VAL A 231 -1.06 -10.64 9.88
CA VAL A 231 -0.49 -9.93 8.74
C VAL A 231 -0.71 -8.45 9.05
N LEU A 232 0.37 -7.72 9.33
CA LEU A 232 0.43 -6.26 9.37
C LEU A 232 -0.78 -5.60 10.07
N SER A 233 -0.85 -5.68 11.40
CA SER A 233 -1.82 -4.92 12.20
C SER A 233 -1.21 -4.38 13.50
N THR A 234 -0.34 -3.37 13.41
CA THR A 234 -0.42 -2.28 14.40
C THR A 234 -1.65 -1.45 14.04
N THR A 235 -2.83 -1.88 14.50
CA THR A 235 -4.09 -1.21 14.16
C THR A 235 -4.04 0.25 14.62
N THR A 236 -4.10 1.18 13.67
CA THR A 236 -4.14 2.61 13.96
C THR A 236 -5.58 2.97 14.29
N MET A 237 -5.90 3.03 15.58
CA MET A 237 -7.21 3.50 16.03
C MET A 237 -7.38 4.97 15.65
N LEU A 238 -8.29 5.25 14.72
CA LEU A 238 -8.63 6.60 14.31
C LEU A 238 -9.99 6.96 14.91
N ALA A 239 -9.96 7.58 16.09
CA ALA A 239 -11.16 8.09 16.75
C ALA A 239 -11.67 9.31 15.97
N VAL A 240 -12.83 9.17 15.31
CA VAL A 240 -13.47 10.25 14.55
C VAL A 240 -14.54 10.88 15.44
N THR A 241 -14.19 11.97 16.11
CA THR A 241 -15.17 12.79 16.84
C THR A 241 -16.10 13.48 15.86
N ASN A 242 -17.37 13.09 15.85
CA ASN A 242 -18.41 13.83 15.14
C ASN A 242 -18.67 15.17 15.84
N ASP A 243 -18.31 16.29 15.20
CA ASP A 243 -18.60 17.65 15.66
C ASP A 243 -20.11 17.97 15.53
N ASN A 244 -20.94 17.32 16.34
CA ASN A 244 -22.32 17.70 16.63
C ASN A 244 -22.53 17.68 18.14
N PHE A 245 -22.43 18.87 18.73
CA PHE A 245 -22.37 19.12 20.17
C PHE A 245 -23.73 18.84 20.84
N THR A 246 -23.93 17.64 21.43
CA THR A 246 -24.91 17.43 22.53
C THR A 246 -24.72 16.16 23.37
N ASN A 247 -24.24 15.03 22.83
CA ASN A 247 -24.09 13.76 23.57
C ASN A 247 -22.65 13.19 23.48
N PRO A 248 -22.00 12.82 24.60
CA PRO A 248 -20.59 12.38 24.62
C PRO A 248 -20.36 10.85 24.60
N GLU A 249 -21.40 10.01 24.53
CA GLU A 249 -21.27 8.56 24.83
C GLU A 249 -20.94 7.65 23.63
N GLU A 250 -21.16 8.08 22.38
CA GLU A 250 -20.87 7.27 21.17
C GLU A 250 -19.53 7.66 20.52
N THR A 251 -18.40 7.30 21.14
CA THR A 251 -17.08 7.37 20.50
C THR A 251 -16.81 6.10 19.70
N GLU A 252 -17.29 6.05 18.45
CA GLU A 252 -17.09 4.89 17.58
C GLU A 252 -15.63 4.82 17.08
N ILE A 253 -14.95 3.69 17.35
CA ILE A 253 -13.51 3.53 17.10
C ILE A 253 -13.30 2.71 15.82
N VAL A 254 -12.78 3.35 14.76
CA VAL A 254 -12.52 2.67 13.48
C VAL A 254 -11.15 1.95 13.52
N GLU A 255 -11.17 0.62 13.42
CA GLU A 255 -9.98 -0.23 13.37
C GLU A 255 -9.31 -0.24 11.98
N ILE A 256 -8.31 0.61 11.76
CA ILE A 256 -7.52 0.61 10.52
C ILE A 256 -6.29 -0.32 10.66
N ARG A 257 -6.26 -1.45 9.95
CA ARG A 257 -5.09 -2.37 9.95
C ARG A 257 -3.95 -1.83 9.10
N VAL A 258 -2.73 -2.31 9.31
CA VAL A 258 -1.55 -1.85 8.53
C VAL A 258 -1.55 -2.39 7.11
N ILE A 259 -2.14 -3.57 6.84
CA ILE A 259 -2.40 -3.99 5.45
C ILE A 259 -3.23 -2.91 4.75
N ASP A 260 -4.37 -2.58 5.36
CA ASP A 260 -5.38 -1.68 4.82
C ASP A 260 -4.77 -0.28 4.64
N ALA A 261 -3.99 0.21 5.62
CA ALA A 261 -3.25 1.47 5.55
C ALA A 261 -2.10 1.47 4.52
N LEU A 262 -1.34 0.38 4.35
CA LEU A 262 -0.28 0.28 3.34
C LEU A 262 -0.84 0.23 1.92
N ILE A 263 -1.93 -0.52 1.72
CA ILE A 263 -2.70 -0.49 0.48
C ILE A 263 -3.29 0.91 0.28
N GLY A 264 -3.84 1.54 1.32
CA GLY A 264 -4.29 2.93 1.30
C GLY A 264 -3.20 3.91 0.84
N CYS A 265 -1.98 3.80 1.39
CA CYS A 265 -0.83 4.60 0.95
C CYS A 265 -0.45 4.35 -0.52
N PHE A 266 -0.48 3.09 -0.98
CA PHE A 266 -0.24 2.74 -2.39
C PHE A 266 -1.33 3.31 -3.32
N LEU A 267 -2.60 3.21 -2.94
CA LEU A 267 -3.73 3.76 -3.69
C LEU A 267 -3.71 5.29 -3.69
N CYS A 268 -3.35 5.94 -2.58
CA CYS A 268 -3.10 7.38 -2.50
C CYS A 268 -1.95 7.81 -3.44
N LEU A 269 -0.84 7.06 -3.49
CA LEU A 269 0.23 7.32 -4.45
C LEU A 269 -0.28 7.23 -5.90
N PHE A 270 -1.03 6.18 -6.23
CA PHE A 270 -1.70 6.01 -7.53
C PHE A 270 -2.65 7.17 -7.86
N VAL A 271 -3.44 7.65 -6.88
CA VAL A 271 -4.30 8.83 -7.02
C VAL A 271 -3.48 10.09 -7.34
N THR A 272 -2.37 10.33 -6.63
CA THR A 272 -1.51 11.50 -6.94
C THR A 272 -0.91 11.42 -8.35
N VAL A 273 -0.60 10.22 -8.86
CA VAL A 273 -0.15 10.00 -10.24
C VAL A 273 -1.26 10.31 -11.24
N THR A 274 -2.50 9.88 -10.99
CA THR A 274 -3.68 10.20 -11.81
C THR A 274 -3.89 11.72 -11.89
N VAL A 275 -3.88 12.40 -10.75
CA VAL A 275 -4.12 13.86 -10.65
C VAL A 275 -2.97 14.64 -11.31
N PHE A 276 -1.72 14.27 -11.03
CA PHE A 276 -0.54 14.92 -11.61
C PHE A 276 -0.48 14.74 -13.13
N GLY A 277 -0.72 13.52 -13.62
CA GLY A 277 -0.67 13.19 -15.05
C GLY A 277 -1.70 13.98 -15.85
N ASN A 278 -2.97 14.00 -15.41
CA ASN A 278 -4.03 14.72 -16.12
C ASN A 278 -3.92 16.25 -15.97
N SER A 279 -3.42 16.74 -14.83
CA SER A 279 -3.01 18.14 -14.69
C SER A 279 -1.92 18.52 -15.69
N LEU A 280 -0.94 17.65 -15.94
CA LEU A 280 0.13 17.87 -16.91
C LEU A 280 -0.39 17.91 -18.36
N VAL A 281 -1.41 17.10 -18.71
CA VAL A 281 -2.11 17.15 -20.01
C VAL A 281 -2.73 18.53 -20.23
N ILE A 282 -3.50 19.03 -19.26
CA ILE A 282 -4.19 20.32 -19.33
C ILE A 282 -3.16 21.46 -19.38
N LEU A 283 -2.15 21.45 -18.50
CA LEU A 283 -1.08 22.45 -18.48
C LEU A 283 -0.28 22.48 -19.78
N ALA A 284 -0.07 21.35 -20.46
CA ALA A 284 0.59 21.31 -21.76
C ALA A 284 -0.20 22.07 -22.84
N VAL A 285 -1.51 21.86 -22.93
CA VAL A 285 -2.38 22.57 -23.91
C VAL A 285 -2.51 24.05 -23.56
N ILE A 286 -2.59 24.40 -22.26
CA ILE A 286 -2.62 25.79 -21.81
C ILE A 286 -1.30 26.50 -22.13
N ARG A 287 -0.13 25.90 -21.87
CA ARG A 287 1.17 26.57 -22.03
C ARG A 287 1.71 26.59 -23.46
N GLU A 288 1.57 25.50 -24.22
CA GLU A 288 2.16 25.39 -25.56
C GLU A 288 1.15 25.74 -26.65
N HIS A 289 1.31 26.90 -27.29
CA HIS A 289 0.37 27.39 -28.32
C HIS A 289 0.16 26.40 -29.48
N TYR A 290 1.17 25.61 -29.84
CA TYR A 290 1.05 24.60 -30.90
C TYR A 290 0.15 23.41 -30.53
N LEU A 291 -0.16 23.20 -29.25
CA LEU A 291 -1.11 22.18 -28.78
C LEU A 291 -2.56 22.68 -28.71
N ARG A 292 -2.83 23.97 -28.97
CA ARG A 292 -4.19 24.56 -28.94
C ARG A 292 -4.99 24.28 -30.22
N THR A 293 -4.89 23.06 -30.76
CA THR A 293 -5.67 22.60 -31.91
C THR A 293 -7.10 22.23 -31.50
N ILE A 294 -8.04 22.29 -32.44
CA ILE A 294 -9.45 21.98 -32.17
C ILE A 294 -9.63 20.55 -31.62
N THR A 295 -8.82 19.61 -32.11
CA THR A 295 -8.81 18.21 -31.66
C THR A 295 -8.42 18.03 -30.20
N ASN A 296 -7.55 18.90 -29.67
CA ASN A 296 -6.99 18.72 -28.34
C ASN A 296 -7.94 19.22 -27.23
N TYR A 297 -9.02 19.93 -27.58
CA TYR A 297 -10.09 20.24 -26.63
C TYR A 297 -10.80 18.96 -26.14
N PHE A 298 -10.94 17.93 -26.98
CA PHE A 298 -11.49 16.64 -26.54
C PHE A 298 -10.54 15.91 -25.59
N ILE A 299 -9.22 16.02 -25.80
CA ILE A 299 -8.20 15.46 -24.89
C ILE A 299 -8.20 16.21 -23.54
N VAL A 300 -8.41 17.53 -23.54
CA VAL A 300 -8.60 18.31 -22.31
C VAL A 300 -9.90 17.96 -21.61
N SER A 301 -11.00 17.74 -22.33
CA SER A 301 -12.29 17.31 -21.78
C SER A 301 -12.19 15.93 -21.12
N LEU A 302 -11.50 14.97 -21.75
CA LEU A 302 -11.20 13.67 -21.15
C LEU A 302 -10.31 13.80 -19.90
N ALA A 303 -9.25 14.61 -19.95
CA ALA A 303 -8.40 14.87 -18.79
C ALA A 303 -9.14 15.58 -17.63
N LEU A 304 -10.23 16.31 -17.90
CA LEU A 304 -11.11 16.86 -16.86
C LEU A 304 -12.00 15.79 -16.22
N ALA A 305 -12.50 14.81 -17.00
CA ALA A 305 -13.20 13.65 -16.45
C ALA A 305 -12.27 12.73 -15.63
N ASP A 306 -11.04 12.52 -16.11
CA ASP A 306 -10.01 11.77 -15.38
C ASP A 306 -9.49 12.52 -14.13
N LEU A 307 -9.54 13.86 -14.11
CA LEU A 307 -9.35 14.65 -12.88
C LEU A 307 -10.52 14.55 -11.91
N LEU A 308 -11.77 14.53 -12.40
CA LEU A 308 -12.93 14.29 -11.55
C LEU A 308 -12.85 12.92 -10.85
N MET A 309 -12.42 11.87 -11.58
CA MET A 309 -12.07 10.58 -10.98
C MET A 309 -11.03 10.74 -9.86
N GLY A 310 -9.87 11.31 -10.19
CA GLY A 310 -8.74 11.40 -9.26
C GLY A 310 -8.95 12.33 -8.05
N LEU A 311 -9.86 13.29 -8.12
CA LEU A 311 -10.10 14.28 -7.05
C LEU A 311 -11.36 14.02 -6.22
N VAL A 312 -12.39 13.36 -6.77
CA VAL A 312 -13.70 13.21 -6.12
C VAL A 312 -14.15 11.76 -5.97
N VAL A 313 -13.75 10.87 -6.88
CA VAL A 313 -14.19 9.45 -6.84
C VAL A 313 -13.18 8.59 -6.09
N MET A 314 -11.93 8.56 -6.58
CA MET A 314 -10.89 7.68 -6.05
C MET A 314 -10.52 7.97 -4.58
N PRO A 315 -10.39 9.23 -4.10
CA PRO A 315 -9.99 9.47 -2.71
C PRO A 315 -11.00 8.90 -1.69
N PHE A 316 -12.29 9.03 -1.96
CA PHE A 316 -13.34 8.48 -1.10
C PHE A 316 -13.43 6.95 -1.21
N SER A 317 -13.13 6.37 -2.38
CA SER A 317 -12.93 4.92 -2.52
C SER A 317 -11.74 4.40 -1.71
N VAL A 318 -10.62 5.13 -1.64
CA VAL A 318 -9.51 4.77 -0.74
C VAL A 318 -9.94 4.83 0.72
N ILE A 319 -10.65 5.89 1.13
CA ILE A 319 -11.12 6.03 2.51
C ILE A 319 -12.04 4.87 2.87
N SER A 320 -13.07 4.59 2.08
CA SER A 320 -14.01 3.47 2.29
C SER A 320 -13.28 2.12 2.39
N TYR A 321 -12.30 1.87 1.52
CA TYR A 321 -11.48 0.65 1.58
C TYR A 321 -10.67 0.55 2.89
N VAL A 322 -10.03 1.65 3.30
CA VAL A 322 -9.20 1.73 4.52
C VAL A 322 -10.04 1.63 5.80
N THR A 323 -11.26 2.18 5.79
CA THR A 323 -12.24 2.10 6.90
C THR A 323 -13.15 0.88 6.82
N ARG A 324 -12.89 -0.08 5.91
CA ARG A 324 -13.60 -1.38 5.81
C ARG A 324 -15.10 -1.21 5.49
N GLU A 325 -15.38 -0.32 4.54
CA GLU A 325 -16.70 0.15 4.09
C GLU A 325 -17.51 0.90 5.15
N HIS A 326 -16.89 1.29 6.27
CA HIS A 326 -17.47 2.21 7.24
C HIS A 326 -17.44 3.65 6.71
N TRP A 327 -18.61 4.23 6.44
CA TRP A 327 -18.78 5.50 5.74
C TRP A 327 -19.02 6.69 6.67
N LEU A 328 -18.04 7.61 6.71
CA LEU A 328 -17.99 8.74 7.63
C LEU A 328 -18.69 10.02 7.13
N PHE A 329 -19.11 10.09 5.86
CA PHE A 329 -19.53 11.36 5.23
C PHE A 329 -21.05 11.56 5.13
N GLY A 330 -21.83 10.66 5.75
CA GLY A 330 -23.29 10.69 5.75
C GLY A 330 -23.94 10.38 4.37
N PRO A 331 -25.27 10.21 4.33
CA PRO A 331 -25.97 9.67 3.17
C PRO A 331 -25.91 10.60 1.94
N ILE A 332 -26.00 11.93 2.14
CA ILE A 332 -25.99 12.89 1.03
C ILE A 332 -24.67 12.84 0.25
N TRP A 333 -23.53 12.63 0.92
CA TRP A 333 -22.25 12.49 0.22
C TRP A 333 -22.09 11.10 -0.42
N CYS A 334 -22.69 10.05 0.15
CA CYS A 334 -22.74 8.71 -0.46
C CYS A 334 -23.45 8.76 -1.83
N ASP A 335 -24.64 9.37 -1.87
CA ASP A 335 -25.39 9.60 -3.12
C ASP A 335 -24.58 10.40 -4.14
N LEU A 336 -23.95 11.50 -3.71
CA LEU A 336 -23.16 12.36 -4.59
C LEU A 336 -21.89 11.65 -5.09
N TRP A 337 -21.22 10.86 -4.27
CA TRP A 337 -20.02 10.10 -4.65
C TRP A 337 -20.33 9.06 -5.73
N HIS A 338 -21.40 8.26 -5.56
CA HIS A 338 -21.86 7.34 -6.61
C HIS A 338 -22.32 8.07 -7.88
N ALA A 339 -23.03 9.19 -7.76
CA ALA A 339 -23.39 10.02 -8.91
C ALA A 339 -22.16 10.62 -9.61
N PHE A 340 -21.09 10.96 -8.88
CA PHE A 340 -19.84 11.43 -9.46
C PHE A 340 -19.07 10.33 -10.19
N ASP A 341 -19.07 9.08 -9.71
CA ASP A 341 -18.43 7.95 -10.43
C ASP A 341 -19.18 7.61 -11.73
N VAL A 342 -20.52 7.56 -11.70
CA VAL A 342 -21.32 7.39 -12.93
C VAL A 342 -21.12 8.59 -13.88
N LEU A 343 -21.01 9.82 -13.36
CA LEU A 343 -20.78 11.03 -14.17
C LEU A 343 -19.45 10.97 -14.93
N SER A 344 -18.35 10.75 -14.20
CA SER A 344 -16.98 10.78 -14.73
C SER A 344 -16.71 9.62 -15.70
N THR A 345 -17.16 8.41 -15.39
CA THR A 345 -17.01 7.24 -16.25
C THR A 345 -17.78 7.40 -17.56
N THR A 346 -19.04 7.86 -17.48
CA THR A 346 -19.88 8.20 -18.65
C THR A 346 -19.26 9.34 -19.45
N ALA A 347 -18.72 10.37 -18.80
CA ALA A 347 -18.02 11.47 -19.48
C ALA A 347 -16.75 10.96 -20.19
N SER A 348 -15.97 10.07 -19.57
CA SER A 348 -14.75 9.52 -20.17
C SER A 348 -15.04 8.66 -21.40
N ILE A 349 -16.01 7.74 -21.35
CA ILE A 349 -16.37 6.93 -22.52
C ILE A 349 -16.98 7.77 -23.64
N LEU A 350 -17.84 8.74 -23.34
CA LEU A 350 -18.42 9.63 -24.36
C LEU A 350 -17.37 10.57 -24.98
N ASN A 351 -16.40 11.08 -24.21
CA ASN A 351 -15.26 11.81 -24.76
C ASN A 351 -14.40 10.92 -25.69
N LEU A 352 -14.17 9.65 -25.32
CA LEU A 352 -13.47 8.68 -26.18
C LEU A 352 -14.24 8.35 -27.47
N CYS A 353 -15.57 8.23 -27.40
CA CYS A 353 -16.44 8.11 -28.57
C CYS A 353 -16.34 9.34 -29.49
N MET A 354 -16.36 10.55 -28.91
CA MET A 354 -16.21 11.80 -29.66
C MET A 354 -14.83 11.91 -30.34
N ILE A 355 -13.76 11.48 -29.67
CA ILE A 355 -12.42 11.39 -30.27
C ILE A 355 -12.42 10.39 -31.44
N ALA A 356 -13.10 9.25 -31.32
CA ALA A 356 -13.23 8.28 -32.41
C ALA A 356 -13.95 8.87 -33.64
N VAL A 357 -15.09 9.55 -33.43
CA VAL A 357 -15.89 10.18 -34.49
C VAL A 357 -15.11 11.31 -35.18
N GLU A 358 -14.40 12.15 -34.42
CA GLU A 358 -13.51 13.19 -34.94
C GLU A 358 -12.46 12.61 -35.90
N ARG A 359 -11.82 11.51 -35.49
CA ARG A 359 -10.80 10.81 -36.30
C ARG A 359 -11.38 10.13 -37.52
N TYR A 360 -12.58 9.56 -37.42
CA TYR A 360 -13.26 8.98 -38.58
C TYR A 360 -13.45 10.04 -39.68
N TRP A 361 -14.01 11.21 -39.34
CA TRP A 361 -14.16 12.30 -40.29
C TRP A 361 -12.81 12.82 -40.83
N ALA A 362 -11.76 12.86 -40.00
CA ALA A 362 -10.42 13.28 -40.43
C ALA A 362 -9.79 12.33 -41.47
N ILE A 363 -10.04 11.03 -41.34
CA ILE A 363 -9.47 9.96 -42.18
C ILE A 363 -10.30 9.75 -43.45
N GLU A 364 -11.62 9.75 -43.32
CA GLU A 364 -12.57 9.58 -44.43
C GLU A 364 -12.58 10.80 -45.36
N ASN A 365 -12.65 12.01 -44.79
CA ASN A 365 -12.94 13.25 -45.50
C ASN A 365 -11.86 14.35 -45.30
N PRO A 366 -10.56 14.09 -45.57
CA PRO A 366 -9.44 14.97 -45.18
C PRO A 366 -9.40 16.36 -45.84
N ILE A 367 -10.23 16.59 -46.88
CA ILE A 367 -10.38 17.88 -47.57
C ILE A 367 -11.52 18.71 -46.93
N SER A 368 -12.65 18.07 -46.61
CA SER A 368 -13.84 18.72 -46.05
C SER A 368 -13.85 18.77 -44.51
N TYR A 369 -13.01 17.98 -43.85
CA TYR A 369 -12.83 17.98 -42.40
C TYR A 369 -12.53 19.38 -41.81
N PRO A 370 -11.57 20.19 -42.36
CA PRO A 370 -11.22 21.49 -41.78
C PRO A 370 -12.34 22.55 -41.83
N SER A 371 -13.33 22.41 -42.73
CA SER A 371 -14.51 23.28 -42.78
C SER A 371 -15.70 22.73 -41.97
N ARG A 372 -15.73 21.42 -41.69
CA ARG A 372 -16.72 20.81 -40.80
C ARG A 372 -16.38 21.05 -39.31
N VAL A 373 -15.12 20.87 -38.92
CA VAL A 373 -14.65 20.93 -37.53
C VAL A 373 -14.27 22.36 -37.14
N THR A 374 -15.14 23.02 -36.36
CA THR A 374 -14.97 24.41 -35.91
C THR A 374 -14.95 24.50 -34.39
N LYS A 375 -14.27 25.52 -33.82
CA LYS A 375 -14.19 25.71 -32.36
C LYS A 375 -15.55 25.73 -31.68
N ARG A 376 -16.53 26.45 -32.25
CA ARG A 376 -17.91 26.51 -31.71
C ARG A 376 -18.57 25.12 -31.68
N ARG A 377 -18.47 24.34 -32.76
CA ARG A 377 -19.03 22.98 -32.82
C ARG A 377 -18.37 22.04 -31.80
N CYS A 378 -17.06 22.09 -31.64
CA CYS A 378 -16.36 21.23 -30.68
C CYS A 378 -16.65 21.61 -29.23
N LEU A 379 -16.82 22.89 -28.90
CA LEU A 379 -17.31 23.31 -27.58
C LEU A 379 -18.74 22.82 -27.33
N LEU A 380 -19.66 22.97 -28.29
CA LEU A 380 -21.03 22.43 -28.18
C LEU A 380 -21.05 20.91 -27.99
N LEU A 381 -20.20 20.17 -28.71
CA LEU A 381 -20.07 18.71 -28.56
C LEU A 381 -19.51 18.30 -27.19
N VAL A 382 -18.52 19.03 -26.66
CA VAL A 382 -18.02 18.83 -25.29
C VAL A 382 -19.13 19.13 -24.27
N SER A 383 -19.83 20.27 -24.39
CA SER A 383 -20.96 20.59 -23.52
C SER A 383 -22.05 19.52 -23.57
N ALA A 384 -22.38 19.00 -24.75
CA ALA A 384 -23.35 17.92 -24.91
C ALA A 384 -22.90 16.62 -24.22
N VAL A 385 -21.61 16.25 -24.29
CA VAL A 385 -21.07 15.11 -23.53
C VAL A 385 -21.32 15.28 -22.03
N TRP A 386 -20.91 16.41 -21.45
CA TRP A 386 -21.08 16.66 -20.02
C TRP A 386 -22.55 16.73 -19.60
N ILE A 387 -23.42 17.36 -20.39
CA ILE A 387 -24.87 17.41 -20.12
C ILE A 387 -25.48 15.99 -20.16
N CYS A 388 -25.17 15.18 -21.18
CA CYS A 388 -25.66 13.81 -21.25
C CYS A 388 -25.19 12.98 -20.06
N SER A 389 -23.91 13.08 -19.66
CA SER A 389 -23.41 12.37 -18.48
C SER A 389 -24.10 12.81 -17.19
N CYS A 390 -24.35 14.11 -16.98
CA CYS A 390 -25.12 14.62 -15.83
C CYS A 390 -26.57 14.11 -15.81
N CYS A 391 -27.23 14.06 -16.97
CA CYS A 391 -28.60 13.56 -17.10
C CYS A 391 -28.71 12.03 -16.90
N ILE A 392 -27.61 11.30 -17.04
CA ILE A 392 -27.53 9.86 -16.74
C ILE A 392 -27.24 9.65 -15.24
N SER A 393 -26.37 10.46 -14.63
CA SER A 393 -25.85 10.21 -13.29
C SER A 393 -26.65 10.82 -12.13
N PHE A 394 -27.05 12.10 -12.21
CA PHE A 394 -27.70 12.78 -11.07
C PHE A 394 -29.18 12.37 -10.87
N PRO A 395 -30.00 12.19 -11.92
CA PRO A 395 -31.38 11.71 -11.73
C PRO A 395 -31.47 10.31 -11.12
N ALA A 396 -30.42 9.49 -11.26
CA ALA A 396 -30.35 8.16 -10.66
C ALA A 396 -30.39 8.19 -9.12
N ILE A 397 -29.99 9.30 -8.48
CA ILE A 397 -30.11 9.48 -7.02
C ILE A 397 -31.56 9.29 -6.55
N ALA A 398 -32.53 9.77 -7.33
CA ALA A 398 -33.96 9.59 -7.02
C ALA A 398 -34.42 8.14 -7.23
N TRP A 399 -33.79 7.41 -8.15
CA TRP A 399 -34.11 6.00 -8.42
C TRP A 399 -33.63 5.10 -7.27
N TRP A 400 -32.33 5.13 -6.95
CA TRP A 400 -31.81 4.21 -5.93
C TRP A 400 -32.30 4.52 -4.52
N ARG A 401 -32.63 5.78 -4.20
CA ARG A 401 -33.32 6.15 -2.95
C ARG A 401 -34.77 5.64 -2.87
N ALA A 402 -35.38 5.28 -3.99
CA ALA A 402 -36.73 4.73 -4.04
C ALA A 402 -36.75 3.19 -4.08
N THR A 403 -35.70 2.55 -4.62
CA THR A 403 -35.61 1.08 -4.74
C THR A 403 -34.78 0.41 -3.65
N SER A 404 -33.84 1.11 -3.00
CA SER A 404 -32.96 0.53 -1.98
C SER A 404 -33.55 0.73 -0.57
N PRO A 405 -33.46 -0.27 0.32
CA PRO A 405 -33.84 -0.08 1.73
C PRO A 405 -32.96 0.97 2.41
N PRO A 406 -33.44 1.65 3.48
CA PRO A 406 -32.64 2.64 4.19
C PRO A 406 -31.40 2.01 4.82
N SER A 407 -30.22 2.38 4.30
CA SER A 407 -28.92 1.87 4.78
C SER A 407 -28.69 2.20 6.26
N PRO A 408 -27.94 1.35 7.01
CA PRO A 408 -27.38 1.73 8.30
C PRO A 408 -26.58 3.04 8.19
N ARG A 409 -26.56 3.85 9.26
CA ARG A 409 -25.96 5.20 9.28
C ARG A 409 -24.52 5.28 8.76
N HIS A 410 -23.79 4.17 8.79
CA HIS A 410 -22.34 4.07 8.55
C HIS A 410 -21.99 3.17 7.36
N VAL A 411 -22.94 2.84 6.46
CA VAL A 411 -22.68 1.97 5.29
C VAL A 411 -23.14 2.66 4.01
N CYS A 412 -22.19 2.88 3.08
CA CYS A 412 -22.47 3.42 1.75
C CYS A 412 -22.46 2.30 0.70
N SER A 413 -23.61 1.63 0.54
CA SER A 413 -23.81 0.60 -0.48
C SER A 413 -24.39 1.19 -1.76
N PHE A 414 -23.79 0.83 -2.91
CA PHE A 414 -24.42 1.01 -4.21
C PHE A 414 -25.68 0.13 -4.33
N THR A 415 -26.61 0.52 -5.20
CA THR A 415 -27.90 -0.19 -5.29
C THR A 415 -27.77 -1.58 -5.91
N GLY A 416 -28.51 -2.54 -5.31
CA GLY A 416 -28.67 -3.89 -5.82
C GLY A 416 -29.87 -4.06 -6.77
N ASP A 417 -30.60 -2.99 -7.11
CA ASP A 417 -31.75 -3.09 -8.02
C ASP A 417 -31.34 -3.62 -9.41
N PRO A 418 -31.81 -4.81 -9.83
CA PRO A 418 -31.40 -5.41 -11.09
C PRO A 418 -31.85 -4.58 -12.31
N VAL A 419 -32.98 -3.86 -12.19
CA VAL A 419 -33.48 -2.99 -13.27
C VAL A 419 -32.51 -1.84 -13.47
N TYR A 420 -32.14 -1.14 -12.39
CA TYR A 420 -31.12 -0.09 -12.43
C TYR A 420 -29.77 -0.59 -12.96
N LEU A 421 -29.26 -1.72 -12.44
CA LEU A 421 -27.96 -2.27 -12.84
C LEU A 421 -27.90 -2.58 -14.34
N ILE A 422 -28.96 -3.14 -14.92
CA ILE A 422 -29.06 -3.42 -16.36
C ILE A 422 -29.19 -2.13 -17.17
N CYS A 423 -30.16 -1.27 -16.83
CA CYS A 423 -30.44 -0.05 -17.60
C CYS A 423 -29.27 0.96 -17.57
N SER A 424 -28.66 1.17 -16.40
CA SER A 424 -27.49 2.05 -16.25
C SER A 424 -26.29 1.54 -17.03
N SER A 425 -25.99 0.23 -16.97
CA SER A 425 -24.89 -0.39 -17.72
C SER A 425 -25.10 -0.31 -19.25
N LEU A 426 -26.34 -0.51 -19.71
CA LEU A 426 -26.69 -0.40 -21.13
C LEU A 426 -26.50 1.02 -21.66
N VAL A 427 -27.00 2.03 -20.96
CA VAL A 427 -26.95 3.44 -21.39
C VAL A 427 -25.55 4.03 -21.23
N SER A 428 -24.88 3.77 -20.11
CA SER A 428 -23.61 4.42 -19.74
C SER A 428 -22.40 3.77 -20.40
N PHE A 429 -22.43 2.46 -20.65
CA PHE A 429 -21.29 1.71 -21.17
C PHE A 429 -21.57 0.99 -22.50
N TYR A 430 -22.54 0.07 -22.56
CA TYR A 430 -22.67 -0.80 -23.74
C TYR A 430 -23.10 -0.04 -25.01
N ALA A 431 -24.02 0.91 -24.93
CA ALA A 431 -24.42 1.69 -26.10
C ALA A 431 -23.30 2.61 -26.65
N PRO A 432 -22.58 3.40 -25.81
CA PRO A 432 -21.37 4.12 -26.26
C PRO A 432 -20.28 3.17 -26.78
N LEU A 433 -20.06 2.02 -26.15
CA LEU A 433 -19.10 1.01 -26.59
C LEU A 433 -19.42 0.48 -27.99
N LEU A 434 -20.69 0.16 -28.29
CA LEU A 434 -21.12 -0.29 -29.62
C LEU A 434 -20.86 0.79 -30.69
N VAL A 435 -21.15 2.06 -30.39
CA VAL A 435 -20.83 3.20 -31.26
C VAL A 435 -19.32 3.30 -31.47
N MET A 436 -18.52 3.18 -30.40
CA MET A 436 -17.07 3.24 -30.45
C MET A 436 -16.48 2.14 -31.34
N VAL A 437 -16.84 0.87 -31.08
CA VAL A 437 -16.37 -0.30 -31.86
C VAL A 437 -16.79 -0.19 -33.32
N PHE A 438 -18.03 0.24 -33.63
CA PHE A 438 -18.48 0.47 -34.99
C PHE A 438 -17.62 1.53 -35.71
N VAL A 439 -17.34 2.66 -35.06
CA VAL A 439 -16.51 3.73 -35.61
C VAL A 439 -15.07 3.27 -35.80
N TYR A 440 -14.47 2.53 -34.88
CA TYR A 440 -13.12 1.98 -35.07
C TYR A 440 -13.05 0.90 -36.15
N CYS A 441 -14.05 0.03 -36.29
CA CYS A 441 -14.13 -0.92 -37.41
C CYS A 441 -14.25 -0.19 -38.76
N LYS A 442 -14.99 0.93 -38.82
CA LYS A 442 -15.04 1.81 -40.00
C LYS A 442 -13.68 2.46 -40.26
N ILE A 443 -13.02 3.05 -39.26
CA ILE A 443 -11.66 3.62 -39.38
C ILE A 443 -10.67 2.58 -39.92
N TYR A 444 -10.66 1.37 -39.35
CA TYR A 444 -9.74 0.29 -39.75
C TYR A 444 -9.99 -0.16 -41.20
N ARG A 445 -11.25 -0.37 -41.59
CA ARG A 445 -11.62 -0.72 -42.98
C ARG A 445 -11.20 0.38 -43.96
N THR A 446 -11.57 1.63 -43.71
CA THR A 446 -11.23 2.78 -44.59
C THR A 446 -9.72 3.01 -44.68
N ALA A 447 -8.99 2.93 -43.56
CA ALA A 447 -7.52 3.05 -43.57
C ALA A 447 -6.85 1.92 -44.35
N THR A 448 -7.31 0.68 -44.19
CA THR A 448 -6.77 -0.51 -44.89
C THR A 448 -7.06 -0.46 -46.39
N GLN A 449 -8.29 -0.13 -46.78
CA GLN A 449 -8.68 0.10 -48.18
C GLN A 449 -7.84 1.23 -48.80
N LEU A 450 -7.61 2.32 -48.06
CA LEU A 450 -6.82 3.44 -48.55
C LEU A 450 -5.35 3.05 -48.75
N VAL A 451 -4.72 2.35 -47.80
CA VAL A 451 -3.37 1.78 -47.96
C VAL A 451 -3.27 0.87 -49.19
N ARG A 452 -4.20 -0.09 -49.34
CA ARG A 452 -4.26 -0.97 -50.52
C ARG A 452 -4.39 -0.17 -51.83
N SER A 453 -5.24 0.86 -51.86
CA SER A 453 -5.41 1.72 -53.05
C SER A 453 -4.18 2.57 -53.40
N TRP A 454 -3.33 2.90 -52.42
CA TRP A 454 -2.03 3.53 -52.68
C TRP A 454 -0.98 2.52 -53.16
N GLN A 455 -0.96 1.31 -52.61
CA GLN A 455 -0.05 0.24 -53.05
C GLN A 455 -0.36 -0.21 -54.49
N ALA A 456 -1.64 -0.27 -54.86
CA ALA A 456 -2.08 -0.55 -56.23
C ALA A 456 -1.95 0.66 -57.19
N GLY A 457 -1.40 1.79 -56.75
CA GLY A 457 -1.20 3.00 -57.57
C GLY A 457 -2.49 3.73 -58.03
N ALA A 458 -3.67 3.21 -57.68
CA ALA A 458 -4.94 3.46 -58.38
C ALA A 458 -5.61 4.83 -58.13
N LYS A 459 -5.02 5.71 -57.31
CA LYS A 459 -5.60 7.05 -57.01
C LYS A 459 -4.87 8.19 -57.70
N VAL A 460 -5.08 8.29 -59.02
CA VAL A 460 -4.99 9.56 -59.73
C VAL A 460 -6.03 10.51 -59.16
N LEU A 461 -5.60 11.61 -58.55
CA LEU A 461 -6.50 12.55 -57.91
C LEU A 461 -7.14 13.46 -58.97
N HIS A 462 -8.42 13.22 -59.30
CA HIS A 462 -9.18 14.10 -60.18
C HIS A 462 -9.38 15.46 -59.48
N CYS A 463 -8.62 16.47 -59.88
CA CYS A 463 -8.83 17.85 -59.43
C CYS A 463 -9.92 18.49 -60.30
N HIS A 464 -11.14 18.57 -59.78
CA HIS A 464 -12.16 19.45 -60.35
C HIS A 464 -11.82 20.91 -59.99
N GLY A 465 -11.99 21.83 -60.94
CA GLY A 465 -11.82 23.27 -60.72
C GLY A 465 -10.44 23.86 -61.06
N MET A 466 -10.23 24.17 -62.34
CA MET A 466 -9.71 25.49 -62.74
C MET A 466 -10.61 26.01 -63.88
N PRO A 467 -11.12 27.25 -63.82
CA PRO A 467 -11.89 27.82 -64.92
C PRO A 467 -10.95 28.19 -66.08
N THR A 468 -11.05 27.47 -67.19
CA THR A 468 -10.39 27.85 -68.45
C THR A 468 -11.17 28.97 -69.13
N SER A 469 -10.87 30.21 -68.75
CA SER A 469 -11.41 31.40 -69.43
C SER A 469 -10.67 31.63 -70.75
N ALA A 470 -11.19 31.05 -71.82
CA ALA A 470 -10.84 31.36 -73.21
C ALA A 470 -12.13 31.27 -74.04
N GLY A 471 -12.53 32.36 -74.68
CA GLY A 471 -13.87 32.51 -75.28
C GLY A 471 -13.92 32.32 -76.81
N ASN A 472 -15.14 32.47 -77.32
CA ASN A 472 -15.57 32.50 -78.73
C ASN A 472 -15.43 31.21 -79.57
N GLY A 473 -16.50 30.84 -80.28
CA GLY A 473 -16.31 30.23 -81.62
C GLY A 473 -17.31 29.24 -82.22
N ARG A 474 -18.64 29.48 -82.17
CA ARG A 474 -19.68 28.92 -83.09
C ARG A 474 -19.89 27.38 -83.18
N SER A 475 -21.17 27.00 -83.27
CA SER A 475 -21.70 25.67 -83.66
C SER A 475 -21.79 25.52 -85.20
N PRO A 476 -22.31 24.42 -85.79
CA PRO A 476 -22.69 23.10 -85.22
C PRO A 476 -22.08 21.90 -85.99
N GLY A 477 -22.28 20.67 -85.49
CA GLY A 477 -21.92 19.41 -86.17
C GLY A 477 -22.59 18.19 -85.53
N SER A 478 -22.87 17.14 -86.31
CA SER A 478 -23.73 16.00 -85.92
C SER A 478 -22.98 14.69 -85.72
N GLY A 479 -23.62 13.75 -85.01
CA GLY A 479 -23.45 12.30 -85.25
C GLY A 479 -22.95 11.42 -84.10
N GLY A 480 -23.45 10.19 -84.05
CA GLY A 480 -22.58 9.03 -83.79
C GLY A 480 -22.47 8.48 -82.36
N SER A 481 -23.52 7.78 -81.94
CA SER A 481 -23.54 6.68 -80.94
C SER A 481 -22.22 5.92 -80.65
N GLY A 482 -22.00 5.61 -79.36
CA GLY A 482 -21.55 4.27 -78.93
C GLY A 482 -20.07 4.05 -78.56
N GLY A 483 -19.83 3.01 -77.75
CA GLY A 483 -18.50 2.43 -77.50
C GLY A 483 -17.79 2.87 -76.21
N GLY A 484 -17.83 2.02 -75.18
CA GLY A 484 -17.00 2.20 -73.98
C GLY A 484 -15.56 1.72 -74.21
N GLY A 485 -14.59 2.64 -74.21
CA GLY A 485 -13.16 2.34 -74.40
C GLY A 485 -12.32 2.67 -73.16
N THR A 486 -11.76 1.65 -72.49
CA THR A 486 -10.88 1.82 -71.33
C THR A 486 -9.49 2.31 -71.78
N VAL A 487 -9.27 3.63 -71.81
CA VAL A 487 -7.99 4.23 -72.24
C VAL A 487 -6.90 4.01 -71.19
N VAL A 488 -6.16 2.91 -71.34
CA VAL A 488 -4.90 2.67 -70.63
C VAL A 488 -3.82 3.60 -71.19
N LEU A 489 -3.53 4.70 -70.48
CA LEU A 489 -2.46 5.62 -70.87
C LEU A 489 -1.07 5.00 -70.62
N ALA A 490 -0.57 4.32 -71.66
CA ALA A 490 0.81 3.85 -71.72
C ALA A 490 1.82 5.03 -71.64
N ASN A 491 2.97 4.76 -71.03
CA ASN A 491 3.99 5.77 -70.74
C ASN A 491 4.82 6.13 -71.99
N SER A 492 4.39 7.15 -72.76
CA SER A 492 5.15 7.69 -73.88
C SER A 492 5.93 8.96 -73.51
N SER A 493 7.21 9.00 -73.88
CA SER A 493 8.19 10.01 -73.43
C SER A 493 8.56 11.01 -74.53
N ARG A 494 8.01 12.23 -74.47
CA ARG A 494 8.59 13.39 -75.16
C ARG A 494 8.38 14.72 -74.42
N SER A 495 9.13 15.73 -74.86
CA SER A 495 9.51 16.91 -74.05
C SER A 495 8.38 17.90 -73.77
N SER A 496 8.29 18.35 -72.51
CA SER A 496 8.11 19.77 -72.21
C SER A 496 8.80 20.12 -70.88
N ARG A 497 9.66 21.16 -70.88
CA ARG A 497 10.41 21.56 -69.67
C ARG A 497 9.47 22.08 -68.56
N VAL A 498 8.38 22.75 -68.94
CA VAL A 498 7.28 23.16 -68.05
C VAL A 498 6.60 21.96 -67.37
N GLY A 499 6.36 20.88 -68.13
CA GLY A 499 5.81 19.62 -67.60
C GLY A 499 6.71 18.91 -66.59
N GLY A 500 8.02 19.21 -66.57
CA GLY A 500 8.94 18.75 -65.52
C GLY A 500 8.65 19.41 -64.16
N ILE A 501 8.49 20.73 -64.14
CA ILE A 501 8.15 21.50 -62.93
C ILE A 501 6.76 21.10 -62.43
N ALA A 502 5.75 21.03 -63.31
CA ALA A 502 4.40 20.60 -62.94
C ALA A 502 4.37 19.17 -62.34
N ARG A 503 5.12 18.22 -62.90
CA ARG A 503 5.27 16.86 -62.32
C ARG A 503 6.02 16.88 -60.99
N ARG A 504 7.06 17.70 -60.82
CA ARG A 504 7.80 17.83 -59.56
C ARG A 504 6.94 18.46 -58.46
N PHE A 505 6.13 19.48 -58.76
CA PHE A 505 5.15 20.05 -57.83
C PHE A 505 4.00 19.10 -57.49
N ARG A 506 3.45 18.35 -58.46
CA ARG A 506 2.46 17.29 -58.18
C ARG A 506 3.07 16.18 -57.30
N SER A 507 4.29 15.73 -57.60
CA SER A 507 5.04 14.76 -56.78
C SER A 507 5.27 15.27 -55.36
N LEU A 508 5.69 16.53 -55.18
CA LEU A 508 5.85 17.15 -53.86
C LEU A 508 4.51 17.31 -53.12
N GLY A 509 3.42 17.64 -53.82
CA GLY A 509 2.07 17.72 -53.26
C GLY A 509 1.54 16.35 -52.81
N VAL A 510 1.74 15.31 -53.61
CA VAL A 510 1.39 13.92 -53.28
C VAL A 510 2.25 13.41 -52.13
N ARG A 511 3.58 13.64 -52.14
CA ARG A 511 4.47 13.31 -51.01
C ARG A 511 4.07 14.04 -49.72
N LYS A 512 3.69 15.32 -49.79
CA LYS A 512 3.15 16.07 -48.63
C LYS A 512 1.80 15.51 -48.16
N LYS A 513 0.91 15.06 -49.06
CA LYS A 513 -0.35 14.38 -48.71
C LYS A 513 -0.11 13.00 -48.06
N LEU A 514 0.76 12.14 -48.61
CA LEU A 514 1.14 10.87 -47.99
C LEU A 514 1.80 11.08 -46.62
N ALA A 515 2.70 12.07 -46.49
CA ALA A 515 3.37 12.39 -45.23
C ALA A 515 2.43 13.02 -44.18
N ARG A 516 1.27 13.56 -44.57
CA ARG A 516 0.17 13.88 -43.65
C ARG A 516 -0.60 12.62 -43.29
N PHE A 517 -1.07 11.86 -44.29
CA PHE A 517 -1.87 10.66 -44.09
C PHE A 517 -1.20 9.62 -43.19
N SER A 518 0.11 9.37 -43.35
CA SER A 518 0.85 8.43 -42.49
C SER A 518 1.07 8.92 -41.05
N ARG A 519 0.89 10.23 -40.77
CA ARG A 519 0.79 10.75 -39.40
C ARG A 519 -0.61 10.54 -38.84
N GLU A 520 -1.67 10.81 -39.60
CA GLU A 520 -3.05 10.54 -39.17
C GLU A 520 -3.24 9.04 -38.87
N GLN A 521 -2.69 8.15 -39.68
CA GLN A 521 -2.75 6.70 -39.46
C GLN A 521 -1.99 6.25 -38.20
N ARG A 522 -0.89 6.91 -37.85
CA ARG A 522 -0.17 6.65 -36.58
C ARG A 522 -0.97 7.13 -35.37
N ALA A 523 -1.64 8.28 -35.48
CA ALA A 523 -2.59 8.74 -34.46
C ALA A 523 -3.79 7.79 -34.32
N ALA A 524 -4.33 7.27 -35.43
CA ALA A 524 -5.40 6.28 -35.41
C ALA A 524 -4.99 4.99 -34.68
N LYS A 525 -3.77 4.46 -34.92
CA LYS A 525 -3.25 3.32 -34.16
C LYS A 525 -3.14 3.63 -32.66
N THR A 526 -2.64 4.82 -32.29
CA THR A 526 -2.58 5.25 -30.89
C THR A 526 -3.95 5.23 -30.22
N LEU A 527 -4.97 5.76 -30.89
CA LEU A 527 -6.31 5.88 -30.30
C LEU A 527 -7.04 4.53 -30.26
N GLY A 528 -6.74 3.60 -31.18
CA GLY A 528 -7.14 2.20 -31.06
C GLY A 528 -6.53 1.47 -29.85
N ILE A 529 -5.33 1.86 -29.40
CA ILE A 529 -4.72 1.36 -28.16
C ILE A 529 -5.44 1.95 -26.94
N VAL A 530 -5.78 3.25 -26.95
CA VAL A 530 -6.61 3.87 -25.89
C VAL A 530 -7.96 3.14 -25.77
N MET A 531 -8.63 2.84 -26.90
CA MET A 531 -9.86 2.05 -26.91
C MET A 531 -9.67 0.67 -26.27
N GLY A 532 -8.65 -0.09 -26.69
CA GLY A 532 -8.41 -1.43 -26.18
C GLY A 532 -8.15 -1.47 -24.68
N ILE A 533 -7.41 -0.48 -24.15
CA ILE A 533 -7.16 -0.33 -22.72
C ILE A 533 -8.44 0.04 -21.98
N PHE A 534 -9.22 1.02 -22.47
CA PHE A 534 -10.50 1.39 -21.86
C PHE A 534 -11.45 0.18 -21.73
N ILE A 535 -11.58 -0.61 -22.80
CA ILE A 535 -12.42 -1.82 -22.81
C ILE A 535 -11.88 -2.86 -21.81
N ALA A 536 -10.57 -3.13 -21.80
CA ALA A 536 -9.97 -4.08 -20.87
C ALA A 536 -10.11 -3.67 -19.40
N CYS A 537 -10.11 -2.37 -19.11
CA CYS A 537 -10.31 -1.82 -17.76
C CYS A 537 -11.78 -1.92 -17.30
N TRP A 538 -12.73 -1.51 -18.13
CA TRP A 538 -14.13 -1.32 -17.70
C TRP A 538 -15.06 -2.49 -17.99
N LEU A 539 -14.80 -3.30 -19.03
CA LEU A 539 -15.67 -4.43 -19.38
C LEU A 539 -15.86 -5.44 -18.21
N PRO A 540 -14.85 -5.77 -17.38
CA PRO A 540 -15.05 -6.66 -16.24
C PRO A 540 -16.07 -6.12 -15.23
N PHE A 541 -16.02 -4.82 -14.89
CA PHE A 541 -16.96 -4.18 -13.96
C PHE A 541 -18.40 -4.26 -14.47
N PHE A 542 -18.63 -3.90 -15.74
CA PHE A 542 -19.98 -3.95 -16.31
C PHE A 542 -20.49 -5.40 -16.50
N ILE A 543 -19.61 -6.38 -16.74
CA ILE A 543 -20.00 -7.80 -16.69
C ILE A 543 -20.45 -8.20 -15.28
N CYS A 544 -19.71 -7.82 -14.23
CA CYS A 544 -20.10 -8.11 -12.84
C CYS A 544 -21.46 -7.49 -12.49
N ASN A 545 -21.75 -6.25 -12.90
CA ASN A 545 -23.07 -5.62 -12.70
C ASN A 545 -24.20 -6.41 -13.36
N ILE A 546 -24.02 -6.89 -14.60
CA ILE A 546 -25.03 -7.71 -15.29
C ILE A 546 -25.18 -9.09 -14.65
N VAL A 547 -24.09 -9.71 -14.18
CA VAL A 547 -24.15 -10.99 -13.46
C VAL A 547 -24.92 -10.85 -12.14
N LEU A 548 -24.61 -9.83 -11.33
CA LEU A 548 -25.31 -9.54 -10.07
C LEU A 548 -26.79 -9.19 -10.28
N ALA A 549 -27.13 -8.52 -11.38
CA ALA A 549 -28.52 -8.22 -11.74
C ALA A 549 -29.33 -9.44 -12.20
N ILE A 550 -28.67 -10.49 -12.70
CA ILE A 550 -29.33 -11.75 -13.09
C ILE A 550 -29.40 -12.71 -11.90
N ASN A 551 -28.36 -12.73 -11.05
CA ASN A 551 -28.30 -13.52 -9.83
C ASN A 551 -27.38 -12.82 -8.80
N SER A 552 -27.98 -12.28 -7.75
CA SER A 552 -27.29 -11.58 -6.65
C SER A 552 -26.31 -12.47 -5.87
N GLU A 553 -26.51 -13.78 -5.86
CA GLU A 553 -25.67 -14.75 -5.16
C GLU A 553 -24.50 -15.28 -6.01
N ALA A 554 -24.44 -14.95 -7.31
CA ALA A 554 -23.52 -15.55 -8.28
C ALA A 554 -22.02 -15.37 -7.98
N LEU A 555 -21.64 -14.45 -7.08
CA LEU A 555 -20.26 -14.25 -6.61
C LEU A 555 -20.03 -14.62 -5.13
N GLY A 556 -21.08 -15.02 -4.40
CA GLY A 556 -21.04 -15.45 -2.99
C GLY A 556 -20.20 -14.56 -2.07
N ASP A 557 -19.51 -15.19 -1.12
CA ASP A 557 -18.59 -14.58 -0.14
C ASP A 557 -17.39 -13.81 -0.75
N HIS A 558 -17.30 -13.75 -2.08
CA HIS A 558 -16.22 -13.07 -2.80
C HIS A 558 -16.72 -11.86 -3.59
N ALA A 559 -18.04 -11.61 -3.64
CA ALA A 559 -18.66 -10.49 -4.35
C ALA A 559 -17.99 -9.14 -4.05
N ALA A 560 -17.87 -8.76 -2.78
CA ALA A 560 -17.23 -7.50 -2.37
C ALA A 560 -15.78 -7.39 -2.91
N LYS A 561 -14.95 -8.41 -2.67
CA LYS A 561 -13.54 -8.43 -3.11
C LYS A 561 -13.41 -8.34 -4.63
N VAL A 562 -14.25 -9.06 -5.37
CA VAL A 562 -14.26 -9.00 -6.84
C VAL A 562 -14.69 -7.62 -7.31
N MET A 563 -15.75 -7.05 -6.75
CA MET A 563 -16.23 -5.71 -7.08
C MET A 563 -15.16 -4.64 -6.80
N THR A 564 -14.47 -4.67 -5.66
CA THR A 564 -13.31 -3.79 -5.39
C THR A 564 -12.25 -3.92 -6.48
N ILE A 565 -11.86 -5.14 -6.86
CA ILE A 565 -10.83 -5.38 -7.87
C ILE A 565 -11.23 -4.85 -9.25
N VAL A 566 -12.46 -5.14 -9.73
CA VAL A 566 -12.90 -4.65 -11.06
C VAL A 566 -13.17 -3.15 -11.09
N THR A 567 -13.53 -2.54 -9.95
CA THR A 567 -13.68 -1.08 -9.80
C THR A 567 -12.32 -0.39 -9.91
N TRP A 568 -11.31 -0.84 -9.14
CA TRP A 568 -9.96 -0.30 -9.24
C TRP A 568 -9.30 -0.56 -10.61
N LEU A 569 -9.64 -1.67 -11.28
CA LEU A 569 -9.23 -1.94 -12.66
C LEU A 569 -9.85 -0.93 -13.65
N GLY A 570 -11.10 -0.53 -13.45
CA GLY A 570 -11.73 0.59 -14.16
C GLY A 570 -10.99 1.91 -13.91
N TYR A 571 -10.71 2.23 -12.64
CA TYR A 571 -10.03 3.46 -12.22
C TYR A 571 -8.60 3.58 -12.81
N ILE A 572 -7.89 2.46 -13.05
CA ILE A 572 -6.57 2.42 -13.71
C ILE A 572 -6.58 3.07 -15.11
N ASN A 573 -7.69 3.04 -15.84
CA ASN A 573 -7.82 3.69 -17.16
C ASN A 573 -7.43 5.19 -17.12
N SER A 574 -7.96 5.93 -16.14
CA SER A 574 -7.75 7.38 -15.99
C SER A 574 -6.30 7.75 -15.67
N SER A 575 -5.55 6.82 -15.07
CA SER A 575 -4.12 6.97 -14.78
C SER A 575 -3.23 6.72 -16.02
N ILE A 576 -3.66 5.81 -16.91
CA ILE A 576 -2.87 5.42 -18.09
C ILE A 576 -2.91 6.48 -19.22
N ASN A 577 -4.01 7.24 -19.35
CA ASN A 577 -4.22 8.21 -20.44
C ASN A 577 -3.04 9.19 -20.67
N PRO A 578 -2.52 9.92 -19.65
CA PRO A 578 -1.33 10.75 -19.78
C PRO A 578 -0.09 10.01 -20.28
N GLY A 579 0.09 8.75 -19.86
CA GLY A 579 1.19 7.88 -20.29
C GLY A 579 1.12 7.53 -21.77
N ILE A 580 -0.07 7.21 -22.29
CA ILE A 580 -0.28 6.96 -23.73
C ILE A 580 0.07 8.20 -24.55
N TYR A 581 -0.33 9.39 -24.09
CA TYR A 581 -0.01 10.65 -24.77
C TYR A 581 1.49 10.96 -24.73
N ALA A 582 2.17 10.74 -23.59
CA ALA A 582 3.62 10.88 -23.47
C ALA A 582 4.39 9.93 -24.42
N HIS A 583 3.99 8.67 -24.49
CA HIS A 583 4.63 7.69 -25.38
C HIS A 583 4.36 8.00 -26.86
N SER A 584 3.10 8.24 -27.21
CA SER A 584 2.62 8.15 -28.59
C SER A 584 2.51 9.51 -29.29
N MET A 585 2.08 10.55 -28.57
CA MET A 585 1.86 11.88 -29.13
C MET A 585 3.12 12.74 -28.96
N ARG A 586 3.99 12.71 -29.98
CA ARG A 586 5.30 13.39 -29.98
C ARG A 586 5.26 14.86 -29.54
N ASP A 587 4.19 15.57 -29.90
CA ASP A 587 4.04 17.00 -29.61
C ASP A 587 3.65 17.24 -28.13
N PHE A 588 2.81 16.38 -27.54
CA PHE A 588 2.61 16.34 -26.08
C PHE A 588 3.88 15.93 -25.34
N ARG A 589 4.62 14.92 -25.82
CA ARG A 589 5.90 14.53 -25.21
C ARG A 589 6.89 15.70 -25.13
N ARG A 590 7.00 16.52 -26.17
CA ARG A 590 7.84 17.74 -26.12
C ARG A 590 7.34 18.74 -25.08
N ALA A 591 6.03 18.94 -24.94
CA ALA A 591 5.46 19.81 -23.93
C ALA A 591 5.74 19.30 -22.50
N PHE A 592 5.53 18.01 -22.23
CA PHE A 592 5.81 17.40 -20.93
C PHE A 592 7.30 17.52 -20.58
N ILE A 593 8.20 17.20 -21.51
CA ILE A 593 9.65 17.35 -21.31
C ILE A 593 10.03 18.81 -21.00
N LYS A 594 9.39 19.81 -21.63
CA LYS A 594 9.61 21.24 -21.30
C LYS A 594 9.06 21.66 -19.94
N LEU A 595 7.91 21.13 -19.53
CA LEU A 595 7.27 21.48 -18.25
C LEU A 595 8.05 20.88 -17.08
N LEU A 596 8.45 19.61 -17.19
CA LEU A 596 9.20 18.89 -16.16
C LEU A 596 10.66 19.37 -16.05
N ASN A 597 11.33 19.68 -17.18
CA ASN A 597 12.68 20.28 -17.14
C ASN A 597 12.64 21.77 -16.80
N CYS A 598 12.46 22.07 -15.51
CA CYS A 598 12.27 23.40 -14.94
C CYS A 598 13.16 24.49 -15.59
N PRO A 599 12.57 25.43 -16.37
CA PRO A 599 13.33 26.49 -17.02
C PRO A 599 14.05 27.44 -16.05
N ARG A 600 13.60 27.54 -14.79
CA ARG A 600 14.25 28.34 -13.74
C ARG A 600 15.61 27.72 -13.37
N CYS A 601 15.70 26.40 -13.18
CA CYS A 601 16.95 25.70 -12.89
C CYS A 601 17.95 25.86 -14.04
N ARG A 602 17.50 25.66 -15.29
CA ARG A 602 18.35 25.83 -16.49
C ARG A 602 18.82 27.28 -16.69
N ARG A 603 18.02 28.28 -16.27
CA ARG A 603 18.43 29.70 -16.24
C ARG A 603 19.42 30.01 -15.11
N ARG A 604 19.26 29.44 -13.90
CA ARG A 604 20.19 29.60 -12.77
C ARG A 604 21.58 29.06 -13.11
N CYS A 605 21.66 27.83 -13.61
CA CYS A 605 22.92 27.21 -14.07
C CYS A 605 23.59 28.01 -15.21
N ARG A 606 22.83 28.48 -16.21
CA ARG A 606 23.37 29.36 -17.27
C ARG A 606 23.80 30.75 -16.77
N ARG A 607 23.28 31.24 -15.64
CA ARG A 607 23.77 32.46 -14.98
C ARG A 607 25.11 32.20 -14.30
N CYS A 608 25.23 31.14 -13.50
CA CYS A 608 26.50 30.75 -12.87
C CYS A 608 27.61 30.53 -13.91
N TYR A 609 27.36 29.75 -14.98
CA TYR A 609 28.35 29.51 -16.04
C TYR A 609 28.82 30.81 -16.73
N ARG A 610 27.93 31.79 -16.93
CA ARG A 610 28.29 33.12 -17.46
C ARG A 610 28.93 34.05 -16.42
N SER A 611 28.82 33.75 -15.13
CA SER A 611 29.49 34.46 -14.05
C SER A 611 30.93 33.97 -13.90
N CYS A 612 31.15 32.65 -13.83
CA CYS A 612 32.49 32.06 -13.82
C CYS A 612 33.28 32.50 -15.06
N ARG A 613 32.68 32.45 -16.26
CA ARG A 613 33.31 32.92 -17.51
C ARG A 613 33.40 34.46 -17.65
N ARG A 614 33.19 35.21 -16.56
CA ARG A 614 33.50 36.64 -16.41
C ARG A 614 34.39 36.93 -15.19
N GLY A 615 34.61 35.95 -14.31
CA GLY A 615 35.55 36.02 -13.18
C GLY A 615 36.90 35.35 -13.46
N VAL A 616 37.10 34.81 -14.66
CA VAL A 616 38.41 34.31 -15.15
C VAL A 616 38.77 35.13 -16.38
N GLY A 617 39.33 36.32 -16.13
CA GLY A 617 39.50 37.39 -17.13
C GLY A 617 40.27 38.61 -16.58
N GLY A 618 41.43 38.33 -15.97
CA GLY A 618 42.34 39.22 -15.24
C GLY A 618 43.04 38.35 -14.19
N ASP A 619 44.28 37.90 -14.36
CA ASP A 619 45.46 38.70 -14.71
C ASP A 619 46.46 38.02 -15.69
N SER A 620 47.13 38.91 -16.44
CA SER A 620 48.50 38.94 -16.98
C SER A 620 49.28 37.72 -17.52
N ASP A 621 49.87 37.99 -18.71
CA ASP A 621 51.19 37.61 -19.23
C ASP A 621 51.57 36.17 -19.64
N GLY A 622 52.27 36.11 -20.79
CA GLY A 622 53.32 35.10 -21.05
C GLY A 622 53.02 34.03 -22.11
N GLY A 623 53.63 34.15 -23.29
CA GLY A 623 53.89 33.03 -24.20
C GLY A 623 53.03 32.94 -25.46
N ALA A 624 53.67 32.71 -26.61
CA ALA A 624 53.01 32.58 -27.90
C ALA A 624 52.92 31.11 -28.37
N ALA A 625 51.80 30.74 -28.98
CA ALA A 625 51.70 29.57 -29.86
C ALA A 625 50.59 29.78 -30.91
N ASN A 626 50.91 29.58 -32.19
CA ASN A 626 49.95 29.67 -33.28
C ASN A 626 49.15 28.36 -33.42
N THR A 627 47.83 28.44 -33.54
CA THR A 627 47.14 27.75 -34.65
C THR A 627 45.80 28.42 -34.96
N ALA A 628 45.60 28.79 -36.22
CA ALA A 628 44.30 29.16 -36.77
C ALA A 628 43.80 28.05 -37.69
N VAL A 629 42.47 27.88 -37.81
CA VAL A 629 41.82 27.32 -39.01
C VAL A 629 40.36 27.81 -39.08
N MET A 630 40.06 28.51 -40.18
CA MET A 630 38.80 28.66 -40.95
C MET A 630 37.44 28.67 -40.20
N THR A 631 36.55 29.65 -40.36
CA THR A 631 35.82 30.13 -41.58
C THR A 631 35.05 29.02 -42.32
N ALA A 632 33.86 29.24 -42.92
CA ALA A 632 33.04 30.46 -43.10
C ALA A 632 31.59 30.19 -42.63
N GLY A 633 30.70 31.19 -42.43
CA GLY A 633 29.98 31.92 -43.49
C GLY A 633 28.49 31.53 -43.45
N SER A 634 27.50 32.36 -43.80
CA SER A 634 27.51 33.76 -44.27
C SER A 634 26.27 34.53 -43.75
N GLN A 635 26.27 35.86 -43.86
CA GLN A 635 25.17 36.73 -43.41
C GLN A 635 23.94 36.67 -44.33
N TRP A 636 22.79 37.08 -43.80
CA TRP A 636 21.84 37.91 -44.53
C TRP A 636 21.55 39.19 -43.72
N HIS A 637 21.73 40.35 -44.35
CA HIS A 637 21.43 41.65 -43.75
C HIS A 637 19.94 41.96 -43.79
N HIS A 638 19.47 42.78 -42.84
CA HIS A 638 18.72 44.00 -43.17
C HIS A 638 18.99 45.07 -42.09
N ASN A 639 19.20 46.31 -42.52
CA ASN A 639 19.50 47.44 -41.63
C ASN A 639 18.22 48.16 -41.18
N GLY A 640 18.26 48.81 -40.00
CA GLY A 640 17.18 49.66 -39.48
C GLY A 640 17.52 50.30 -38.13
N ARG A 641 17.85 51.60 -38.14
CA ARG A 641 18.18 52.50 -37.00
C ARG A 641 17.84 53.95 -37.41
N PRO A 642 17.79 54.96 -36.50
CA PRO A 642 18.03 54.95 -35.03
C PRO A 642 16.69 55.10 -34.25
N ASN A 643 16.37 55.92 -33.23
CA ASN A 643 16.96 56.98 -32.34
C ASN A 643 16.01 57.11 -31.09
N LEU A 644 16.27 57.77 -29.94
CA LEU A 644 17.49 58.31 -29.30
C LEU A 644 17.35 58.43 -27.75
N ASP A 645 16.34 59.17 -27.29
CA ASP A 645 16.24 59.86 -25.98
C ASP A 645 16.40 58.94 -24.74
N GLN A 646 17.22 59.20 -23.70
CA GLN A 646 17.69 60.42 -22.98
C GLN A 646 16.59 61.14 -22.15
N ALA A 647 16.81 61.57 -20.89
CA ALA A 647 17.89 61.34 -19.89
C ALA A 647 17.39 61.72 -18.46
N THR A 648 18.30 62.05 -17.53
CA THR A 648 18.13 62.57 -16.12
C THR A 648 17.63 61.53 -15.08
N HIS A 649 18.30 61.29 -13.93
CA HIS A 649 18.71 62.09 -12.73
C HIS A 649 17.54 62.35 -11.75
N ARG A 650 17.70 62.37 -10.41
CA ARG A 650 18.88 62.25 -9.50
C ARG A 650 18.42 61.83 -8.07
N GLY A 651 19.33 61.26 -7.26
CA GLY A 651 19.19 61.11 -5.79
C GLY A 651 18.30 59.94 -5.31
N GLY A 652 18.56 59.27 -4.17
CA GLY A 652 19.79 59.18 -3.37
C GLY A 652 19.69 59.68 -1.93
N MET A 653 19.55 58.76 -0.97
CA MET A 653 20.05 58.91 0.40
C MET A 653 20.28 57.54 1.05
N SER A 654 21.19 57.49 2.03
CA SER A 654 21.71 56.25 2.64
C SER A 654 21.18 56.04 4.06
N GLY A 655 21.20 54.79 4.54
CA GLY A 655 20.82 54.45 5.91
C GLY A 655 21.00 52.97 6.21
N GLY A 656 22.24 52.55 6.47
CA GLY A 656 22.56 51.17 6.85
C GLY A 656 23.44 51.13 8.10
N ILE A 657 23.13 50.21 9.01
CA ILE A 657 23.98 49.83 10.14
C ILE A 657 24.06 48.29 10.14
N THR A 658 25.25 47.78 10.42
CA THR A 658 25.64 46.37 10.43
C THR A 658 26.44 46.11 11.73
N ILE A 659 27.00 44.90 11.92
CA ILE A 659 27.96 44.49 12.97
C ILE A 659 27.27 44.09 14.29
N ALA A 660 27.60 42.95 14.94
CA ALA A 660 28.27 41.72 14.47
C ALA A 660 28.04 40.58 15.49
N SER A 661 28.49 39.36 15.14
CA SER A 661 28.81 38.28 16.08
C SER A 661 30.34 38.18 16.23
N PRO A 662 30.85 37.57 17.30
CA PRO A 662 31.89 36.54 17.08
C PRO A 662 31.74 35.28 17.95
N ASN A 663 32.30 34.18 17.41
CA ASN A 663 33.08 33.06 17.98
C ASN A 663 32.91 32.73 19.49
N ALA A 664 32.67 31.49 19.94
CA ALA A 664 33.35 30.21 19.68
C ALA A 664 34.78 30.11 20.27
N ASP A 665 34.99 29.22 21.28
CA ASP A 665 35.96 28.10 21.20
C ASP A 665 36.08 27.24 22.50
N HIS A 666 36.16 25.92 22.28
CA HIS A 666 36.95 24.85 22.94
C HIS A 666 37.00 24.45 24.45
N PHE A 667 37.17 23.12 24.61
CA PHE A 667 37.81 22.31 25.67
C PHE A 667 37.26 22.22 27.11
N GLY A 668 37.37 21.00 27.68
CA GLY A 668 37.14 20.68 29.10
C GLY A 668 36.65 19.24 29.33
N VAL A 669 37.55 18.34 29.76
CA VAL A 669 37.21 16.98 30.26
C VAL A 669 37.86 16.83 31.63
N GLU A 670 37.08 16.43 32.63
CA GLU A 670 37.61 15.86 33.87
C GLU A 670 36.60 14.94 34.54
N ALA A 671 37.06 14.10 35.47
CA ALA A 671 36.28 13.06 36.15
C ALA A 671 36.64 13.04 37.64
N GLY A 672 35.74 12.53 38.49
CA GLY A 672 36.06 12.39 39.91
C GLY A 672 34.87 12.11 40.82
N GLU A 673 35.01 11.04 41.58
CA GLU A 673 34.13 10.54 42.64
C GLU A 673 33.70 11.59 43.67
N LEU A 674 32.49 11.43 44.26
CA LEU A 674 32.38 11.15 45.72
C LEU A 674 30.93 10.81 46.19
N LEU A 675 30.87 10.25 47.40
CA LEU A 675 29.71 9.97 48.27
C LEU A 675 28.84 8.73 47.98
N ARG A 676 29.25 7.61 48.59
CA ARG A 676 28.33 6.63 49.19
C ARG A 676 27.95 7.05 50.61
N SER A 677 26.71 6.82 51.06
CA SER A 677 26.31 6.38 52.42
C SER A 677 24.77 6.40 52.58
N PRO A 678 24.17 5.73 53.59
CA PRO A 678 22.96 4.93 53.29
C PRO A 678 21.71 5.24 54.14
N LEU A 679 20.53 4.93 53.59
CA LEU A 679 19.27 4.82 54.34
C LEU A 679 18.53 3.48 54.07
N ARG A 680 19.03 2.42 54.70
CA ARG A 680 18.26 1.18 54.98
C ARG A 680 17.80 1.21 56.45
N ALA A 681 16.61 1.73 56.74
CA ALA A 681 15.90 1.48 58.00
C ALA A 681 14.46 2.00 57.99
N ARG A 682 13.47 1.12 57.75
CA ARG A 682 12.10 1.10 58.35
C ARG A 682 11.17 0.15 57.59
N CYS A 683 11.02 -1.08 58.08
CA CYS A 683 9.80 -1.90 58.02
C CYS A 683 10.06 -3.25 58.72
N SER A 684 9.92 -3.29 60.05
CA SER A 684 10.15 -4.50 60.85
C SER A 684 9.31 -4.49 62.13
N GLN A 685 7.98 -4.39 62.00
CA GLN A 685 7.01 -4.49 63.11
C GLN A 685 5.58 -4.71 62.58
N ALA A 686 5.19 -5.97 62.31
CA ALA A 686 3.78 -6.42 62.15
C ALA A 686 3.66 -7.95 61.88
N ALA A 687 4.38 -8.82 62.62
CA ALA A 687 4.26 -10.29 62.47
C ALA A 687 4.73 -11.03 63.73
N GLY A 688 3.99 -10.88 64.84
CA GLY A 688 4.30 -11.56 66.10
C GLY A 688 3.08 -12.31 66.64
N ARG A 689 3.30 -13.56 67.09
CA ARG A 689 2.28 -14.57 67.45
C ARG A 689 1.54 -15.09 66.18
N LEU A 690 1.55 -16.37 65.83
CA LEU A 690 1.74 -17.59 66.63
C LEU A 690 2.78 -18.55 66.02
N SER A 691 3.69 -19.04 66.85
CA SER A 691 4.43 -20.28 66.63
C SER A 691 4.52 -21.01 67.97
N SER A 692 4.26 -22.31 67.96
CA SER A 692 4.27 -23.15 69.16
C SER A 692 4.68 -24.58 68.81
N TYR A 693 5.86 -24.97 69.29
CA TYR A 693 6.45 -26.31 69.32
C TYR A 693 6.82 -27.00 67.99
N GLN A 694 8.12 -27.08 67.73
CA GLN A 694 8.75 -28.27 67.16
C GLN A 694 10.19 -28.45 67.69
N GLN A 695 10.46 -29.59 68.35
CA GLN A 695 11.73 -30.10 68.89
C GLN A 695 11.39 -31.48 69.50
N LEU A 696 12.14 -32.59 69.45
CA LEU A 696 13.53 -32.92 69.06
C LEU A 696 13.57 -34.20 68.14
N PRO A 697 14.55 -35.14 68.17
CA PRO A 697 15.69 -35.11 67.24
C PRO A 697 15.94 -36.44 66.47
N ALA A 698 17.13 -36.53 65.84
CA ALA A 698 17.58 -37.59 64.95
C ALA A 698 17.79 -39.00 65.57
N SER A 699 17.83 -40.00 64.68
CA SER A 699 18.45 -41.32 64.90
C SER A 699 19.10 -41.81 63.58
N ALA A 700 20.04 -42.77 63.65
CA ALA A 700 20.85 -43.18 62.50
C ALA A 700 21.17 -44.68 62.46
N SER A 701 21.23 -45.25 61.26
CA SER A 701 21.79 -46.57 60.90
C SER A 701 21.91 -46.64 59.37
N SER A 702 23.02 -46.93 58.67
CA SER A 702 24.24 -47.75 58.86
C SER A 702 24.18 -49.11 58.16
N GLN A 703 25.16 -49.37 57.27
CA GLN A 703 25.44 -50.65 56.57
C GLN A 703 24.40 -51.04 55.47
N GLN A 704 24.74 -51.77 54.39
CA GLN A 704 26.04 -52.35 53.97
C GLN A 704 26.16 -52.41 52.42
N GLN A 705 27.39 -52.47 51.88
CA GLN A 705 27.67 -52.68 50.43
C GLN A 705 27.72 -54.19 50.12
N SER A 706 27.38 -54.66 48.91
CA SER A 706 28.31 -54.94 47.77
C SER A 706 27.58 -55.85 46.74
N PRO A 707 28.12 -56.16 45.54
CA PRO A 707 29.24 -55.58 44.78
C PRO A 707 28.82 -55.03 43.38
N LEU A 708 29.78 -54.68 42.52
CA LEU A 708 29.55 -54.23 41.13
C LEU A 708 29.86 -55.31 40.08
N GLU A 709 29.26 -55.18 38.90
CA GLU A 709 29.88 -55.53 37.60
C GLU A 709 29.68 -54.40 36.57
N PRO A 710 30.49 -54.32 35.49
CA PRO A 710 30.68 -53.08 34.73
C PRO A 710 29.80 -52.92 33.48
N GLN A 711 29.72 -51.68 32.98
CA GLN A 711 29.21 -51.30 31.65
C GLN A 711 30.15 -50.26 30.99
N PRO A 712 30.17 -50.16 29.64
CA PRO A 712 31.28 -49.56 28.89
C PRO A 712 31.31 -48.01 28.85
N PRO A 713 32.45 -47.41 28.45
CA PRO A 713 32.58 -45.95 28.36
C PRO A 713 31.75 -45.34 27.21
N PRO A 714 31.31 -44.07 27.34
CA PRO A 714 30.57 -43.38 26.30
C PRO A 714 31.47 -42.99 25.10
N SER A 715 30.99 -43.25 23.90
CA SER A 715 31.58 -42.79 22.63
C SER A 715 31.30 -41.30 22.36
N PRO A 716 32.11 -40.62 21.53
CA PRO A 716 32.17 -39.15 21.54
C PRO A 716 31.01 -38.46 20.82
N ILE A 717 30.61 -37.30 21.36
CA ILE A 717 29.66 -36.38 20.73
C ILE A 717 30.34 -35.64 19.57
N TYR A 718 29.80 -35.76 18.36
CA TYR A 718 30.23 -34.99 17.21
C TYR A 718 29.76 -33.52 17.31
N VAL A 719 30.70 -32.59 17.48
CA VAL A 719 30.43 -31.15 17.43
C VAL A 719 30.55 -30.67 15.98
N CYS A 720 29.41 -30.54 15.30
CA CYS A 720 29.36 -29.92 13.97
C CYS A 720 29.35 -28.39 14.08
N ASN A 721 30.53 -27.77 13.98
CA ASN A 721 30.67 -26.32 13.85
C ASN A 721 30.03 -25.83 12.53
N PHE A 722 28.96 -25.04 12.61
CA PHE A 722 28.53 -24.21 11.49
C PHE A 722 29.24 -22.86 11.55
N ALA A 723 30.26 -22.70 10.72
CA ALA A 723 30.92 -21.42 10.53
C ALA A 723 30.04 -20.48 9.66
N PHE A 724 29.87 -19.24 10.11
CA PHE A 724 29.38 -18.15 9.25
C PHE A 724 30.53 -17.18 8.99
N SER A 725 30.63 -16.72 7.73
CA SER A 725 31.76 -15.94 7.23
C SER A 725 31.47 -14.44 7.29
N GLU A 726 31.91 -13.75 8.33
CA GLU A 726 31.91 -12.28 8.35
C GLU A 726 33.19 -11.72 7.69
N GLN A 727 33.00 -10.96 6.60
CA GLN A 727 34.09 -10.21 5.96
C GLN A 727 34.28 -8.88 6.67
N HIS A 728 35.22 -8.81 7.63
CA HIS A 728 35.67 -7.54 8.19
C HIS A 728 36.40 -6.68 7.13
N GLN A 729 36.05 -5.40 7.06
CA GLN A 729 36.88 -4.36 6.45
C GLN A 729 37.04 -3.16 7.40
N GLY A 730 38.26 -2.96 7.88
CA GLY A 730 38.69 -1.75 8.58
C GLY A 730 38.20 -1.61 10.03
N LEU A 731 38.85 -0.78 10.85
CA LEU A 731 40.17 -0.17 10.65
C LEU A 731 40.79 0.18 12.01
N VAL A 732 42.11 0.04 12.11
CA VAL A 732 42.91 0.44 13.29
C VAL A 732 42.84 1.94 13.50
N LEU A 733 42.71 2.37 14.75
CA LEU A 733 43.47 3.47 15.35
C LEU A 733 43.32 3.45 16.89
N ASP A 734 44.47 3.24 17.55
CA ASP A 734 44.86 3.51 18.95
C ASP A 734 43.82 3.37 20.09
#